data_AF-A0A9C6X7Q5-F1
#
_entry.id   AF-A0A9C6X7Q5-F1
#
_cell.length_a   1.000
_cell.length_b   1.000
_cell.length_c   1.000
_cell.angle_alpha   90.00
_cell.angle_beta   90.00
_cell.angle_gamma   90.00
#
_symmetry.space_group_name_H-M   'P 1'
#
loop_
_entity.id
_entity.type
_entity.pdbx_description
1 polymer ?
#
loop_
_entity_poly.entity_id
_entity_poly.type
_entity_poly.pdbx_seq_one_letter_code
_entity_poly.pdbx_strand_id
1 'polypeptide(L)'
;MDGRDNWLEHKPNVLVAQQVCTECEHVKDLEHQCLNCGEREHIFDDLEETPGENVVSQFMTYLLSLCSEEKTQIQCFSHNGRAFDTIFILQECVKRKMKPEIILQGTKIICLKCENLIFKDSLLFMNQKLALLPRSFALTEHKKGYFPFKMNQRKWFSYIGPMPDKELYFTSGMKSEEKEEFDKWYNKQVENNYIFNFKHEILAYCSSDTDILRRSLQAYKESFMEIAGFDPLHHCLTLSSACMAMYRYKHLQPYTIGLMPKGGYRMAELQSKIALKWLSYEQSVLGDTAKIRTSENGREVRVMGKPVDGYTELLKVDGTTEKIIFQFHGCYFHMCPTCYPDAATRRSLMQKQGGDKYDKTMRITDMFKRNNYTVREMWECHFRHECEHDPKMREYFETNPPKETPVLNLRDTLCGGRTSALRTYKEANILKGERIKLLDVCSEYPFVNFKCAYVTGHPTVYLENDNAMPPIDQWNGAALVQILPPKNLFLPVLGIKCCSKLIFPLCRTCAESQNQGECSHEDPHDRMLTGSWCTIELQLAVKKGYKILKVYELLQYPGTRVYDPVTKTEGLFSSYVRENMALKYEASGWPSHVTTEEEKDKFIQEIFERDGIVIRKDKVEKNPGKRFIAKLVLNSFCKYPFYLDKK
;
A
#
# COMPACT_ATOMS: atom_id res chain seq x y z
N MET A 1 -34.88 -0.08 -9.35
CA MET A 1 -35.11 1.26 -8.79
C MET A 1 -35.72 1.07 -7.41
N ASP A 2 -34.94 1.29 -6.35
CA ASP A 2 -35.45 1.28 -4.97
C ASP A 2 -36.18 2.61 -4.74
N GLY A 3 -37.51 2.58 -4.67
CA GLY A 3 -38.38 3.73 -4.42
C GLY A 3 -38.20 4.34 -3.03
N ARG A 4 -37.02 4.91 -2.76
CA ARG A 4 -36.73 5.69 -1.56
C ARG A 4 -36.87 7.17 -1.90
N ASP A 5 -37.78 7.85 -1.22
CA ASP A 5 -37.98 9.28 -1.35
C ASP A 5 -36.65 10.03 -1.11
N ASN A 6 -36.36 11.04 -1.95
CA ASN A 6 -35.15 11.89 -1.98
C ASN A 6 -33.87 11.35 -2.66
N TRP A 7 -33.95 10.27 -3.45
CA TRP A 7 -32.80 9.81 -4.26
C TRP A 7 -32.99 10.16 -5.74
N LEU A 8 -32.02 10.87 -6.32
CA LEU A 8 -31.95 11.11 -7.77
C LEU A 8 -30.98 10.12 -8.41
N GLU A 9 -31.43 9.46 -9.48
CA GLU A 9 -30.57 8.59 -10.29
C GLU A 9 -29.72 9.44 -11.25
N HIS A 10 -28.40 9.28 -11.19
CA HIS A 10 -27.50 9.91 -12.16
C HIS A 10 -27.57 9.14 -13.48
N LYS A 11 -27.87 9.84 -14.57
CA LYS A 11 -27.92 9.29 -15.93
C LYS A 11 -26.97 10.07 -16.84
N PRO A 12 -25.93 9.42 -17.38
CA PRO A 12 -25.07 10.05 -18.40
C PRO A 12 -25.91 10.40 -19.64
N ASN A 13 -25.73 11.61 -20.15
CA ASN A 13 -26.43 12.12 -21.34
C ASN A 13 -25.49 12.57 -22.47
N VAL A 14 -24.20 12.73 -22.17
CA VAL A 14 -23.14 12.99 -23.15
C VAL A 14 -21.91 12.18 -22.74
N LEU A 15 -21.28 11.51 -23.68
CA LEU A 15 -20.00 10.83 -23.54
C LEU A 15 -19.16 11.17 -24.76
N VAL A 16 -17.97 11.70 -24.54
CA VAL A 16 -17.00 11.95 -25.60
C VAL A 16 -15.81 11.02 -25.38
N ALA A 17 -15.38 10.35 -26.45
CA ALA A 17 -14.23 9.48 -26.45
C ALA A 17 -13.25 9.93 -27.53
N GLN A 18 -11.97 10.02 -27.18
CA GLN A 18 -10.91 10.24 -28.15
C GLN A 18 -9.98 9.03 -28.16
N GLN A 19 -9.74 8.47 -29.35
CA GLN A 19 -8.93 7.27 -29.53
C GLN A 19 -7.60 7.56 -30.25
N VAL A 20 -6.58 6.82 -29.85
CA VAL A 20 -5.24 6.82 -30.45
C VAL A 20 -4.67 5.41 -30.41
N CYS A 21 -3.86 5.06 -31.42
CA CYS A 21 -3.10 3.81 -31.46
C CYS A 21 -1.60 4.09 -31.30
N THR A 22 -0.80 3.03 -31.16
CA THR A 22 0.66 3.10 -31.04
C THR A 22 1.35 3.80 -32.21
N GLU A 23 0.75 3.77 -33.39
CA GLU A 23 1.31 4.44 -34.58
C GLU A 23 1.00 5.93 -34.62
N CYS A 24 -0.08 6.36 -33.97
CA CYS A 24 -0.65 7.69 -34.21
C CYS A 24 -0.72 8.54 -32.92
N GLU A 25 -0.35 7.97 -31.78
CA GLU A 25 -0.35 8.62 -30.47
C GLU A 25 0.57 9.84 -30.37
N HIS A 26 1.60 9.95 -31.21
CA HIS A 26 2.49 11.11 -31.26
C HIS A 26 1.87 12.29 -32.02
N VAL A 27 0.80 12.07 -32.78
CA VAL A 27 0.12 13.11 -33.56
C VAL A 27 -0.92 13.80 -32.69
N LYS A 28 -0.69 15.09 -32.40
CA LYS A 28 -1.56 15.91 -31.53
C LYS A 28 -2.90 16.25 -32.19
N ASP A 29 -2.89 16.41 -33.52
CA ASP A 29 -4.07 16.79 -34.28
C ASP A 29 -5.14 15.68 -34.26
N LEU A 30 -6.38 16.05 -33.97
CA LEU A 30 -7.53 15.13 -33.97
C LEU A 30 -8.06 14.90 -35.39
N GLU A 31 -7.82 15.82 -36.32
CA GLU A 31 -8.24 15.69 -37.72
C GLU A 31 -7.35 14.70 -38.50
N HIS A 32 -6.27 14.23 -37.88
CA HIS A 32 -5.38 13.24 -38.49
C HIS A 32 -6.09 11.90 -38.69
N GLN A 33 -6.30 11.56 -39.97
CA GLN A 33 -6.83 10.26 -40.39
C GLN A 33 -5.76 9.17 -40.24
N CYS A 34 -5.89 8.36 -39.20
CA CYS A 34 -5.05 7.19 -39.00
C CYS A 34 -5.66 5.98 -39.72
N LEU A 35 -4.86 5.13 -40.37
CA LEU A 35 -5.38 3.91 -41.00
C LEU A 35 -5.99 2.93 -40.00
N ASN A 36 -5.49 2.92 -38.76
CA ASN A 36 -5.98 2.04 -37.69
C ASN A 36 -7.14 2.69 -36.89
N CYS A 37 -7.02 3.97 -36.53
CA CYS A 37 -8.07 4.63 -35.74
C CYS A 37 -9.20 5.21 -36.60
N GLY A 38 -8.97 5.55 -37.87
CA GLY A 38 -9.92 6.36 -38.64
C GLY A 38 -10.18 7.72 -37.98
N GLU A 39 -11.45 8.03 -37.75
CA GLU A 39 -11.90 9.19 -36.97
C GLU A 39 -11.50 9.03 -35.49
N ARG A 40 -10.93 10.08 -34.89
CA ARG A 40 -10.34 9.99 -33.54
C ARG A 40 -11.29 10.41 -32.45
N GLU A 41 -12.26 11.27 -32.72
CA GLU A 41 -13.23 11.76 -31.73
C GLU A 41 -14.60 11.17 -32.03
N HIS A 42 -15.22 10.59 -31.00
CA HIS A 42 -16.57 10.04 -31.08
C HIS A 42 -17.42 10.63 -29.97
N ILE A 43 -18.58 11.14 -30.37
CA ILE A 43 -19.56 11.77 -29.49
C ILE A 43 -20.79 10.86 -29.42
N PHE A 44 -21.18 10.50 -28.20
CA PHE A 44 -22.40 9.76 -27.91
C PHE A 44 -23.28 10.62 -27.02
N ASP A 45 -24.48 10.96 -27.47
CA ASP A 45 -25.36 11.84 -26.73
C ASP A 45 -26.83 11.39 -26.76
N ASP A 46 -27.57 11.86 -25.75
CA ASP A 46 -29.03 11.75 -25.61
C ASP A 46 -29.58 13.15 -25.31
N LEU A 47 -29.24 14.11 -26.18
CA LEU A 47 -29.65 15.50 -26.07
C LEU A 47 -30.97 15.81 -26.81
N GLU A 48 -31.67 14.78 -27.28
CA GLU A 48 -32.98 14.91 -27.92
C GLU A 48 -34.13 14.99 -26.90
N GLU A 49 -35.25 15.60 -27.33
CA GLU A 49 -36.42 15.80 -26.47
C GLU A 49 -37.04 14.46 -26.04
N THR A 50 -37.03 13.47 -26.94
CA THR A 50 -37.40 12.08 -26.67
C THR A 50 -36.18 11.27 -26.24
N PRO A 51 -36.25 10.49 -25.13
CA PRO A 51 -35.14 9.63 -24.70
C PRO A 51 -34.73 8.62 -25.79
N GLY A 52 -33.48 8.70 -26.23
CA GLY A 52 -32.86 7.74 -27.12
C GLY A 52 -32.26 6.53 -26.39
N GLU A 53 -31.36 5.81 -27.07
CA GLU A 53 -30.57 4.75 -26.45
C GLU A 53 -29.57 5.35 -25.44
N ASN A 54 -29.38 4.68 -24.30
CA ASN A 54 -28.41 5.05 -23.29
C ASN A 54 -27.00 5.26 -23.91
N VAL A 55 -26.39 6.43 -23.69
CA VAL A 55 -25.09 6.80 -24.28
C VAL A 55 -23.96 5.84 -23.91
N VAL A 56 -24.01 5.21 -22.74
CA VAL A 56 -23.04 4.20 -22.30
C VAL A 56 -23.23 2.89 -23.06
N SER A 57 -24.48 2.53 -23.39
CA SER A 57 -24.76 1.38 -24.27
C SER A 57 -24.20 1.62 -25.66
N GLN A 58 -24.41 2.81 -26.24
CA GLN A 58 -23.85 3.17 -27.55
C GLN A 58 -22.32 3.09 -27.55
N PHE A 59 -21.67 3.68 -26.54
CA PHE A 59 -20.22 3.63 -26.36
C PHE A 59 -19.70 2.19 -26.20
N MET A 60 -20.37 1.35 -25.40
CA MET A 60 -19.98 -0.05 -25.23
C MET A 60 -20.15 -0.85 -26.52
N THR A 61 -21.18 -0.59 -27.31
CA THR A 61 -21.33 -1.23 -28.64
C THR A 61 -20.18 -0.85 -29.56
N TYR A 62 -19.81 0.43 -29.59
CA TYR A 62 -18.65 0.91 -30.35
C TYR A 62 -17.32 0.27 -29.89
N LEU A 63 -17.06 0.19 -28.59
CA LEU A 63 -15.84 -0.47 -28.08
C LEU A 63 -15.76 -1.96 -28.44
N LEU A 64 -16.90 -2.64 -28.47
CA LEU A 64 -16.97 -4.06 -28.82
C LEU A 64 -16.80 -4.29 -30.32
N SER A 65 -17.25 -3.39 -31.19
CA SER A 65 -16.98 -3.50 -32.62
C SER A 65 -15.48 -3.44 -32.91
N LEU A 66 -14.76 -2.53 -32.24
CA LEU A 66 -13.29 -2.44 -32.34
C LEU A 66 -12.57 -3.71 -31.85
N CYS A 67 -13.07 -4.35 -30.78
CA CYS A 67 -12.47 -5.59 -30.26
C CYS A 67 -12.64 -6.79 -31.21
N SER A 68 -13.70 -6.79 -32.02
CA SER A 68 -14.09 -7.94 -32.84
C SER A 68 -13.25 -8.11 -34.11
N GLU A 69 -12.59 -7.04 -34.56
CA GLU A 69 -11.91 -7.01 -35.86
C GLU A 69 -10.43 -7.43 -35.79
N GLU A 70 -9.72 -7.20 -34.68
CA GLU A 70 -8.23 -7.30 -34.69
C GLU A 70 -7.55 -8.01 -33.50
N LYS A 71 -8.27 -8.62 -32.55
CA LYS A 71 -7.68 -9.09 -31.25
C LYS A 71 -6.91 -7.97 -30.51
N THR A 72 -7.24 -6.71 -30.78
CA THR A 72 -6.60 -5.55 -30.17
C THR A 72 -7.08 -5.35 -28.74
N GLN A 73 -6.14 -5.15 -27.81
CA GLN A 73 -6.46 -4.77 -26.44
C GLN A 73 -6.64 -3.25 -26.36
N ILE A 74 -7.80 -2.81 -25.89
CA ILE A 74 -8.14 -1.38 -25.76
C ILE A 74 -8.05 -0.98 -24.29
N GLN A 75 -7.31 0.11 -24.03
CA GLN A 75 -7.20 0.70 -22.70
C GLN A 75 -7.93 2.03 -22.66
N CYS A 76 -9.01 2.09 -21.91
CA CYS A 76 -9.84 3.28 -21.73
C CYS A 76 -9.43 4.00 -20.44
N PHE A 77 -9.14 5.30 -20.55
CA PHE A 77 -8.81 6.13 -19.40
C PHE A 77 -9.88 7.19 -19.18
N SER A 78 -10.39 7.29 -17.95
CA SER A 78 -11.21 8.41 -17.49
C SER A 78 -10.55 9.08 -16.30
N HIS A 79 -10.88 10.35 -16.04
CA HIS A 79 -10.29 11.11 -14.94
C HIS A 79 -11.20 11.07 -13.72
N ASN A 80 -10.78 10.34 -12.68
CA ASN A 80 -11.57 9.98 -11.51
C ASN A 80 -12.69 8.95 -11.78
N GLY A 81 -12.51 8.11 -12.80
CA GLY A 81 -13.44 7.05 -13.19
C GLY A 81 -13.85 6.12 -12.07
N ARG A 82 -12.93 5.86 -11.13
CA ARG A 82 -13.16 4.97 -9.99
C ARG A 82 -14.31 5.38 -9.08
N ALA A 83 -14.67 6.67 -9.08
CA ALA A 83 -15.70 7.24 -8.24
C ALA A 83 -16.98 7.61 -9.00
N PHE A 84 -16.92 7.68 -10.34
CA PHE A 84 -18.01 8.18 -11.18
C PHE A 84 -18.28 7.25 -12.36
N ASP A 85 -17.40 7.25 -13.37
CA ASP A 85 -17.68 6.69 -14.70
C ASP A 85 -17.76 5.16 -14.72
N THR A 86 -16.83 4.47 -14.06
CA THR A 86 -16.63 3.02 -14.21
C THR A 86 -17.82 2.20 -13.71
N ILE A 87 -18.67 2.76 -12.84
CA ILE A 87 -19.88 2.08 -12.37
C ILE A 87 -20.90 1.89 -13.50
N PHE A 88 -21.02 2.86 -14.41
CA PHE A 88 -21.95 2.77 -15.54
C PHE A 88 -21.48 1.74 -16.55
N ILE A 89 -20.15 1.65 -16.77
CA ILE A 89 -19.54 0.59 -17.58
C ILE A 89 -19.83 -0.79 -16.97
N LEU A 90 -19.66 -0.94 -15.65
CA LEU A 90 -19.97 -2.19 -14.95
C LEU A 90 -21.45 -2.57 -15.10
N GLN A 91 -22.36 -1.61 -14.97
CA GLN A 91 -23.80 -1.84 -15.15
C GLN A 91 -24.11 -2.36 -16.56
N GLU A 92 -23.52 -1.76 -17.60
CA GLU A 92 -23.71 -2.22 -18.99
C GLU A 92 -23.06 -3.59 -19.24
N CYS A 93 -21.86 -3.87 -18.69
CA CYS A 93 -21.27 -5.21 -18.73
C CYS A 93 -22.21 -6.28 -18.14
N VAL A 94 -22.81 -6.00 -16.97
CA VAL A 94 -23.74 -6.92 -16.30
C VAL A 94 -25.02 -7.11 -17.12
N LYS A 95 -25.59 -6.02 -17.65
CA LYS A 95 -26.78 -6.06 -18.51
C LYS A 95 -26.56 -6.89 -19.77
N ARG A 96 -25.35 -6.82 -20.34
CA ARG A 96 -24.91 -7.62 -21.51
C ARG A 96 -24.45 -9.05 -21.14
N LYS A 97 -24.55 -9.45 -19.87
CA LYS A 97 -24.12 -10.77 -19.34
C LYS A 97 -22.64 -11.07 -19.58
N MET A 98 -21.81 -10.03 -19.66
CA MET A 98 -20.36 -10.17 -19.75
C MET A 98 -19.76 -10.51 -18.37
N LYS A 99 -18.53 -11.00 -18.35
CA LYS A 99 -17.81 -11.38 -17.10
C LYS A 99 -16.69 -10.37 -16.79
N PRO A 100 -16.99 -9.25 -16.10
CA PRO A 100 -15.98 -8.28 -15.73
C PRO A 100 -15.14 -8.75 -14.53
N GLU A 101 -13.83 -8.56 -14.62
CA GLU A 101 -12.89 -8.64 -13.51
C GLU A 101 -12.66 -7.22 -12.95
N ILE A 102 -12.94 -7.02 -11.67
CA ILE A 102 -12.83 -5.70 -11.02
C ILE A 102 -11.73 -5.69 -9.97
N ILE A 103 -11.01 -4.56 -9.89
CA ILE A 103 -10.06 -4.26 -8.82
C ILE A 103 -10.60 -3.05 -8.05
N LEU A 104 -10.73 -3.21 -6.74
CA LEU A 104 -11.35 -2.22 -5.86
C LEU A 104 -10.33 -1.57 -4.92
N GLN A 105 -10.58 -0.29 -4.61
CA GLN A 105 -9.97 0.41 -3.49
C GLN A 105 -11.09 0.90 -2.57
N GLY A 106 -11.35 0.15 -1.49
CA GLY A 106 -12.59 0.32 -0.72
C GLY A 106 -13.79 -0.01 -1.59
N THR A 107 -14.72 0.94 -1.76
CA THR A 107 -15.89 0.80 -2.62
C THR A 107 -15.69 1.33 -4.06
N LYS A 108 -14.50 1.88 -4.37
CA LYS A 108 -14.21 2.52 -5.66
C LYS A 108 -13.55 1.55 -6.64
N ILE A 109 -13.97 1.55 -7.91
CA ILE A 109 -13.47 0.63 -8.94
C ILE A 109 -12.25 1.23 -9.64
N ILE A 110 -11.04 0.84 -9.21
CA ILE A 110 -9.80 1.40 -9.77
C ILE A 110 -9.41 0.81 -11.13
N CYS A 111 -9.88 -0.40 -11.42
CA CYS A 111 -9.73 -1.04 -12.72
C CYS A 111 -10.91 -1.97 -12.98
N LEU A 112 -11.45 -1.92 -14.20
CA LEU A 112 -12.42 -2.89 -14.69
C LEU A 112 -11.85 -3.50 -15.97
N LYS A 113 -11.73 -4.82 -16.01
CA LYS A 113 -11.30 -5.56 -17.19
C LYS A 113 -12.45 -6.42 -17.67
N CYS A 114 -12.79 -6.36 -18.95
CA CYS A 114 -13.81 -7.20 -19.54
C CYS A 114 -13.41 -7.52 -20.97
N GLU A 115 -13.22 -8.80 -21.28
CA GLU A 115 -12.69 -9.24 -22.58
C GLU A 115 -11.33 -8.56 -22.89
N ASN A 116 -11.22 -7.89 -24.04
CA ASN A 116 -10.03 -7.12 -24.46
C ASN A 116 -10.08 -5.64 -24.01
N LEU A 117 -11.08 -5.25 -23.22
CA LEU A 117 -11.24 -3.88 -22.70
C LEU A 117 -10.66 -3.76 -21.29
N ILE A 118 -9.87 -2.72 -21.06
CA ILE A 118 -9.35 -2.37 -19.74
C ILE A 118 -9.66 -0.91 -19.44
N PHE A 119 -10.51 -0.67 -18.45
CA PHE A 119 -10.86 0.66 -17.97
C PHE A 119 -9.99 1.01 -16.75
N LYS A 120 -9.27 2.12 -16.83
CA LYS A 120 -8.34 2.60 -15.78
C LYS A 120 -8.66 4.04 -15.39
N ASP A 121 -8.40 4.37 -14.12
CA ASP A 121 -8.52 5.74 -13.63
C ASP A 121 -7.19 6.51 -13.77
N SER A 122 -7.17 7.52 -14.65
CA SER A 122 -6.00 8.39 -14.85
C SER A 122 -5.61 9.20 -13.62
N LEU A 123 -6.54 9.46 -12.70
CA LEU A 123 -6.26 10.20 -11.46
C LEU A 123 -5.25 9.45 -10.58
N LEU A 124 -5.20 8.11 -10.66
CA LEU A 124 -4.23 7.29 -9.94
C LEU A 124 -2.79 7.44 -10.46
N PHE A 125 -2.61 8.01 -11.65
CA PHE A 125 -1.32 8.37 -12.23
C PHE A 125 -1.01 9.85 -12.02
N MET A 126 -1.99 10.71 -12.32
CA MET A 126 -1.88 12.17 -12.25
C MET A 126 -2.79 12.70 -11.14
N ASN A 127 -2.31 12.65 -9.89
CA ASN A 127 -3.07 12.98 -8.67
C ASN A 127 -3.39 14.48 -8.50
N GLN A 128 -4.11 15.09 -9.44
CA GLN A 128 -4.61 16.47 -9.38
C GLN A 128 -5.86 16.64 -10.23
N LYS A 129 -6.54 17.80 -10.12
CA LYS A 129 -7.72 18.11 -10.94
C LYS A 129 -7.34 18.22 -12.42
N LEU A 130 -8.26 17.83 -13.31
CA LEU A 130 -8.11 17.94 -14.77
C LEU A 130 -7.70 19.35 -15.21
N ALA A 131 -8.35 20.39 -14.66
CA ALA A 131 -8.06 21.80 -14.95
C ALA A 131 -6.63 22.25 -14.59
N LEU A 132 -5.90 21.51 -13.75
CA LEU A 132 -4.51 21.81 -13.40
C LEU A 132 -3.48 21.06 -14.27
N LEU A 133 -3.92 20.07 -15.06
CA LEU A 133 -3.03 19.29 -15.93
C LEU A 133 -2.40 20.13 -17.04
N PRO A 134 -3.12 21.04 -17.75
CA PRO A 134 -2.50 21.85 -18.79
C PRO A 134 -1.33 22.68 -18.28
N ARG A 135 -1.53 23.40 -17.16
CA ARG A 135 -0.47 24.14 -16.48
C ARG A 135 0.68 23.23 -16.05
N SER A 136 0.36 22.04 -15.55
CA SER A 136 1.38 21.10 -15.08
C SER A 136 2.25 20.60 -16.22
N PHE A 137 1.68 20.25 -17.37
CA PHE A 137 2.41 19.75 -18.53
C PHE A 137 2.81 20.84 -19.55
N ALA A 138 2.64 22.11 -19.20
CA ALA A 138 2.86 23.26 -20.09
C ALA A 138 2.12 23.10 -21.44
N LEU A 139 0.92 22.54 -21.42
CA LEU A 139 0.05 22.42 -22.59
C LEU A 139 -0.60 23.78 -22.87
N THR A 140 -0.71 24.15 -24.15
CA THR A 140 -1.52 25.29 -24.57
C THR A 140 -2.98 25.02 -24.20
N GLU A 141 -3.49 25.79 -23.24
CA GLU A 141 -4.90 25.74 -22.85
C GLU A 141 -5.75 26.26 -24.00
N HIS A 142 -6.60 25.39 -24.56
CA HIS A 142 -7.83 25.83 -25.20
C HIS A 142 -8.82 26.09 -24.06
N LYS A 143 -8.71 27.21 -23.35
CA LYS A 143 -9.60 27.50 -22.21
C LYS A 143 -11.02 27.75 -22.76
N LYS A 144 -11.81 26.69 -22.90
CA LYS A 144 -13.18 26.74 -23.42
C LYS A 144 -14.18 26.99 -22.28
N GLY A 145 -14.10 28.19 -21.70
CA GLY A 145 -15.13 28.77 -20.82
C GLY A 145 -15.49 27.99 -19.54
N TYR A 146 -16.62 28.35 -18.94
CA TYR A 146 -17.26 27.65 -17.83
C TYR A 146 -18.60 27.09 -18.28
N PHE A 147 -19.05 25.96 -17.71
CA PHE A 147 -20.33 25.33 -18.07
C PHE A 147 -21.37 25.43 -16.93
N PRO A 148 -22.64 25.77 -17.23
CA PRO A 148 -23.70 25.89 -16.22
C PRO A 148 -24.24 24.51 -15.79
N PHE A 149 -23.57 23.85 -14.84
CA PHE A 149 -23.90 22.48 -14.42
C PHE A 149 -25.37 22.25 -14.02
N LYS A 150 -26.06 23.25 -13.44
CA LYS A 150 -27.48 23.12 -13.05
C LYS A 150 -28.43 23.11 -14.25
N MET A 151 -27.99 23.57 -15.42
CA MET A 151 -28.76 23.49 -16.65
C MET A 151 -28.73 22.12 -17.29
N ASN A 152 -27.93 21.16 -16.79
CA ASN A 152 -27.90 19.81 -17.34
C ASN A 152 -29.17 18.99 -16.99
N GLN A 153 -30.30 19.43 -17.56
CA GLN A 153 -31.64 18.88 -17.42
C GLN A 153 -32.33 18.98 -18.78
N ARG A 154 -33.14 17.99 -19.15
CA ARG A 154 -33.78 17.91 -20.48
C ARG A 154 -34.50 19.20 -20.90
N LYS A 155 -35.13 19.92 -19.95
CA LYS A 155 -35.84 21.18 -20.21
C LYS A 155 -34.98 22.30 -20.83
N TRP A 156 -33.65 22.21 -20.69
CA TRP A 156 -32.72 23.20 -21.22
C TRP A 156 -32.02 22.73 -22.50
N PHE A 157 -32.23 21.50 -22.97
CA PHE A 157 -31.48 20.95 -24.10
C PHE A 157 -31.75 21.71 -25.41
N SER A 158 -32.92 22.30 -25.58
CA SER A 158 -33.26 23.17 -26.72
C SER A 158 -32.98 24.66 -26.47
N TYR A 159 -32.34 25.02 -25.35
CA TYR A 159 -32.09 26.42 -25.00
C TYR A 159 -31.04 27.07 -25.91
N ILE A 160 -31.47 28.13 -26.59
CA ILE A 160 -30.62 29.06 -27.35
C ILE A 160 -31.05 30.47 -26.93
N GLY A 161 -30.15 31.23 -26.32
CA GLY A 161 -30.51 32.51 -25.73
C GLY A 161 -29.33 33.27 -25.13
N PRO A 162 -29.60 34.30 -24.31
CA PRO A 162 -28.55 35.04 -23.60
C PRO A 162 -27.79 34.16 -22.59
N MET A 163 -26.71 34.69 -22.03
CA MET A 163 -25.94 33.99 -21.00
C MET A 163 -26.82 33.58 -19.79
N PRO A 164 -26.75 32.32 -19.34
CA PRO A 164 -27.49 31.82 -18.17
C PRO A 164 -27.08 32.50 -16.87
N ASP A 165 -27.99 32.57 -15.89
CA ASP A 165 -27.68 33.16 -14.58
C ASP A 165 -26.46 32.55 -13.90
N LYS A 166 -25.66 33.41 -13.21
CA LYS A 166 -24.45 33.01 -12.48
C LYS A 166 -24.69 31.86 -11.49
N GLU A 167 -25.87 31.77 -10.88
CA GLU A 167 -26.20 30.71 -9.92
C GLU A 167 -26.27 29.31 -10.55
N LEU A 168 -26.48 29.23 -11.87
CA LEU A 168 -26.56 27.97 -12.62
C LEU A 168 -25.17 27.32 -12.83
N TYR A 169 -24.09 28.09 -12.64
CA TYR A 169 -22.70 27.65 -12.71
C TYR A 169 -22.14 27.12 -11.38
N PHE A 170 -22.96 27.06 -10.33
CA PHE A 170 -22.53 26.61 -9.00
C PHE A 170 -21.41 27.49 -8.38
N THR A 171 -21.54 28.81 -8.53
CA THR A 171 -20.58 29.80 -8.01
C THR A 171 -20.38 29.78 -6.50
N SER A 172 -21.31 29.21 -5.73
CA SER A 172 -21.19 29.02 -4.28
C SER A 172 -20.12 28.00 -3.89
N GLY A 173 -19.75 27.07 -4.78
CA GLY A 173 -18.71 26.07 -4.55
C GLY A 173 -17.31 26.50 -5.00
N MET A 174 -17.18 27.65 -5.66
CA MET A 174 -15.91 28.16 -6.17
C MET A 174 -15.07 28.78 -5.06
N LYS A 175 -13.75 28.63 -5.15
CA LYS A 175 -12.82 29.38 -4.28
C LYS A 175 -12.78 30.86 -4.69
N SER A 176 -12.34 31.75 -3.80
CA SER A 176 -12.31 33.20 -4.06
C SER A 176 -11.59 33.56 -5.37
N GLU A 177 -10.41 33.00 -5.62
CA GLU A 177 -9.64 33.26 -6.86
C GLU A 177 -10.36 32.76 -8.13
N GLU A 178 -10.93 31.54 -8.07
CA GLU A 178 -11.67 30.94 -9.19
C GLU A 178 -12.95 31.72 -9.50
N LYS A 179 -13.62 32.24 -8.46
CA LYS A 179 -14.80 33.07 -8.60
C LYS A 179 -14.49 34.40 -9.27
N GLU A 180 -13.36 35.04 -8.94
CA GLU A 180 -12.91 36.25 -9.62
C GLU A 180 -12.60 36.03 -11.11
N GLU A 181 -11.97 34.91 -11.46
CA GLU A 181 -11.76 34.53 -12.87
C GLU A 181 -13.08 34.30 -13.60
N PHE A 182 -14.02 33.59 -12.95
CA PHE A 182 -15.36 33.34 -13.48
C PHE A 182 -16.11 34.65 -13.73
N ASP A 183 -16.15 35.56 -12.75
CA ASP A 183 -16.88 36.83 -12.86
C ASP A 183 -16.34 37.70 -14.01
N LYS A 184 -15.01 37.75 -14.18
CA LYS A 184 -14.37 38.44 -15.31
C LYS A 184 -14.76 37.82 -16.66
N TRP A 185 -14.72 36.50 -16.76
CA TRP A 185 -15.12 35.78 -17.97
C TRP A 185 -16.61 36.00 -18.28
N TYR A 186 -17.48 35.85 -17.28
CA TYR A 186 -18.93 35.97 -17.43
C TYR A 186 -19.34 37.36 -17.90
N ASN A 187 -18.83 38.40 -17.23
CA ASN A 187 -19.15 39.78 -17.58
C ASN A 187 -18.71 40.10 -19.02
N LYS A 188 -17.55 39.60 -19.45
CA LYS A 188 -17.07 39.73 -20.83
C LYS A 188 -17.99 39.04 -21.85
N GLN A 189 -18.53 37.86 -21.55
CA GLN A 189 -19.49 37.19 -22.45
C GLN A 189 -20.81 37.95 -22.56
N VAL A 190 -21.28 38.51 -21.44
CA VAL A 190 -22.48 39.36 -21.42
C VAL A 190 -22.26 40.64 -22.22
N GLU A 191 -21.13 41.32 -22.03
CA GLU A 191 -20.74 42.52 -22.80
C GLU A 191 -20.67 42.24 -24.31
N ASN A 192 -20.20 41.06 -24.70
CA ASN A 192 -20.13 40.64 -26.10
C ASN A 192 -21.48 40.19 -26.69
N ASN A 193 -22.58 40.24 -25.93
CA ASN A 193 -23.89 39.68 -26.32
C ASN A 193 -23.79 38.22 -26.81
N TYR A 194 -22.97 37.41 -26.14
CA TYR A 194 -22.78 36.01 -26.51
C TYR A 194 -24.11 35.24 -26.45
N ILE A 195 -24.43 34.53 -27.55
CA ILE A 195 -25.62 33.66 -27.62
C ILE A 195 -25.21 32.27 -27.14
N PHE A 196 -25.69 31.90 -25.96
CA PHE A 196 -25.47 30.60 -25.37
C PHE A 196 -26.38 29.55 -26.03
N ASN A 197 -25.78 28.50 -26.58
CA ASN A 197 -26.47 27.33 -27.13
C ASN A 197 -26.12 26.10 -26.30
N PHE A 198 -27.10 25.55 -25.56
CA PHE A 198 -26.83 24.48 -24.61
C PHE A 198 -26.19 23.24 -25.25
N LYS A 199 -26.72 22.75 -26.39
CA LYS A 199 -26.18 21.55 -27.06
C LYS A 199 -24.74 21.79 -27.53
N HIS A 200 -24.48 22.94 -28.13
CA HIS A 200 -23.13 23.26 -28.59
C HIS A 200 -22.14 23.34 -27.42
N GLU A 201 -22.54 24.01 -26.33
CA GLU A 201 -21.69 24.25 -25.15
C GLU A 201 -21.37 22.97 -24.36
N ILE A 202 -22.34 22.07 -24.18
CA ILE A 202 -22.09 20.81 -23.45
C ILE A 202 -21.14 19.90 -24.24
N LEU A 203 -21.33 19.76 -25.55
CA LEU A 203 -20.47 18.97 -26.42
C LEU A 203 -19.06 19.58 -26.48
N ALA A 204 -18.99 20.89 -26.66
CA ALA A 204 -17.77 21.67 -26.62
C ALA A 204 -16.97 21.46 -25.32
N TYR A 205 -17.66 21.53 -24.18
CA TYR A 205 -17.06 21.35 -22.86
C TYR A 205 -16.51 19.92 -22.70
N CYS A 206 -17.31 18.90 -23.02
CA CYS A 206 -16.90 17.50 -22.90
C CYS A 206 -15.75 17.13 -23.85
N SER A 207 -15.75 17.62 -25.09
CA SER A 207 -14.64 17.44 -26.04
C SER A 207 -13.36 18.11 -25.53
N SER A 208 -13.46 19.33 -24.99
CA SER A 208 -12.31 20.03 -24.39
C SER A 208 -11.72 19.27 -23.20
N ASP A 209 -12.55 18.78 -22.27
CA ASP A 209 -12.09 17.98 -21.12
C ASP A 209 -11.39 16.68 -21.58
N THR A 210 -11.93 16.04 -22.62
CA THR A 210 -11.36 14.81 -23.21
C THR A 210 -10.02 15.09 -23.89
N ASP A 211 -9.90 16.19 -24.63
CA ASP A 211 -8.63 16.61 -25.26
C ASP A 211 -7.55 16.91 -24.22
N ILE A 212 -7.90 17.64 -23.16
CA ILE A 212 -6.99 17.93 -22.04
C ILE A 212 -6.49 16.62 -21.44
N LEU A 213 -7.38 15.65 -21.19
CA LEU A 213 -7.01 14.36 -20.63
C LEU A 213 -6.07 13.58 -21.57
N ARG A 214 -6.41 13.46 -22.85
CA ARG A 214 -5.60 12.76 -23.87
C ARG A 214 -4.19 13.34 -23.95
N ARG A 215 -4.07 14.66 -24.15
CA ARG A 215 -2.77 15.36 -24.27
C ARG A 215 -1.95 15.26 -22.98
N SER A 216 -2.61 15.31 -21.82
CA SER A 216 -1.93 15.16 -20.53
C SER A 216 -1.42 13.74 -20.31
N LEU A 217 -2.19 12.71 -20.70
CA LEU A 217 -1.77 11.31 -20.63
C LEU A 217 -0.60 11.02 -21.57
N GLN A 218 -0.61 11.56 -22.79
CA GLN A 218 0.49 11.45 -23.75
C GLN A 218 1.77 12.10 -23.21
N ALA A 219 1.68 13.35 -22.74
CA ALA A 219 2.82 14.05 -22.15
C ALA A 219 3.35 13.34 -20.89
N TYR A 220 2.45 12.77 -20.07
CA TYR A 220 2.81 11.95 -18.92
C TYR A 220 3.55 10.67 -19.34
N LYS A 221 3.02 9.95 -20.32
CA LYS A 221 3.61 8.72 -20.86
C LYS A 221 5.01 8.99 -21.40
N GLU A 222 5.17 9.96 -22.30
CA GLU A 222 6.47 10.33 -22.90
C GLU A 222 7.50 10.65 -21.81
N SER A 223 7.14 11.56 -20.90
CA SER A 223 8.04 11.99 -19.83
C SER A 223 8.39 10.87 -18.86
N PHE A 224 7.45 9.97 -18.53
CA PHE A 224 7.74 8.83 -17.66
C PHE A 224 8.57 7.77 -18.38
N MET A 225 8.34 7.54 -19.68
CA MET A 225 9.15 6.63 -20.49
C MET A 225 10.59 7.10 -20.61
N GLU A 226 10.84 8.41 -20.77
CA GLU A 226 12.19 8.99 -20.72
C GLU A 226 12.91 8.66 -19.40
N ILE A 227 12.17 8.63 -18.29
CA ILE A 227 12.72 8.39 -16.95
C ILE A 227 12.87 6.90 -16.66
N ALA A 228 11.86 6.09 -16.95
CA ALA A 228 11.75 4.71 -16.47
C ALA A 228 12.09 3.66 -17.54
N GLY A 229 12.00 4.00 -18.82
CA GLY A 229 12.26 3.11 -19.95
C GLY A 229 11.09 2.19 -20.34
N PHE A 230 9.88 2.41 -19.79
CA PHE A 230 8.69 1.63 -20.12
C PHE A 230 7.41 2.47 -20.01
N ASP A 231 6.35 2.05 -20.70
CA ASP A 231 5.03 2.72 -20.66
C ASP A 231 4.30 2.42 -19.33
N PRO A 232 4.15 3.42 -18.43
CA PRO A 232 3.47 3.21 -17.16
C PRO A 232 1.96 3.00 -17.32
N LEU A 233 1.34 3.59 -18.35
CA LEU A 233 -0.09 3.51 -18.57
C LEU A 233 -0.48 2.12 -19.04
N HIS A 234 0.37 1.47 -19.86
CA HIS A 234 0.15 0.11 -20.31
C HIS A 234 0.37 -0.91 -19.18
N HIS A 235 1.53 -0.86 -18.52
CA HIS A 235 1.99 -1.92 -17.60
C HIS A 235 1.48 -1.81 -16.17
N CYS A 236 1.00 -0.65 -15.73
CA CYS A 236 0.63 -0.40 -14.35
C CYS A 236 -0.83 0.04 -14.20
N LEU A 237 -1.31 0.08 -12.95
CA LEU A 237 -2.64 0.58 -12.57
C LEU A 237 -2.58 1.91 -11.80
N THR A 238 -1.42 2.20 -11.18
CA THR A 238 -1.20 3.39 -10.36
C THR A 238 0.21 3.92 -10.54
N LEU A 239 0.41 5.19 -10.23
CA LEU A 239 1.75 5.78 -10.16
C LEU A 239 2.67 5.03 -9.18
N SER A 240 2.17 4.62 -8.02
CA SER A 240 2.99 3.87 -7.05
C SER A 240 3.44 2.51 -7.58
N SER A 241 2.59 1.79 -8.31
CA SER A 241 3.00 0.56 -9.01
C SER A 241 4.06 0.82 -10.08
N ALA A 242 3.95 1.93 -10.82
CA ALA A 242 4.95 2.32 -11.82
C ALA A 242 6.29 2.69 -11.17
N CYS A 243 6.27 3.43 -10.06
CA CYS A 243 7.46 3.77 -9.27
C CYS A 243 8.15 2.50 -8.72
N MET A 244 7.38 1.54 -8.23
CA MET A 244 7.90 0.27 -7.74
C MET A 244 8.47 -0.59 -8.87
N ALA A 245 7.81 -0.63 -10.03
CA ALA A 245 8.33 -1.32 -11.21
C ALA A 245 9.67 -0.71 -11.67
N MET A 246 9.75 0.62 -11.74
CA MET A 246 10.99 1.34 -12.03
C MET A 246 12.10 1.04 -11.00
N TYR A 247 11.76 1.06 -9.71
CA TYR A 247 12.71 0.71 -8.63
C TYR A 247 13.24 -0.71 -8.78
N ARG A 248 12.36 -1.68 -9.00
CA ARG A 248 12.72 -3.09 -9.17
C ARG A 248 13.57 -3.33 -10.43
N TYR A 249 13.29 -2.59 -11.49
CA TYR A 249 13.99 -2.74 -12.77
C TYR A 249 15.39 -2.10 -12.75
N LYS A 250 15.52 -0.90 -12.18
CA LYS A 250 16.76 -0.09 -12.27
C LYS A 250 17.66 -0.12 -11.03
N HIS A 251 17.10 -0.35 -9.85
CA HIS A 251 17.79 -0.02 -8.59
C HIS A 251 17.89 -1.19 -7.60
N LEU A 252 16.88 -2.06 -7.54
CA LEU A 252 16.86 -3.16 -6.59
C LEU A 252 17.80 -4.29 -7.01
N GLN A 253 18.83 -4.54 -6.21
CA GLN A 253 19.71 -5.69 -6.40
C GLN A 253 19.00 -7.01 -6.04
N PRO A 254 19.22 -8.10 -6.80
CA PRO A 254 18.67 -9.42 -6.48
C PRO A 254 18.96 -9.84 -5.04
N TYR A 255 18.04 -10.59 -4.42
CA TYR A 255 18.18 -11.17 -3.08
C TYR A 255 18.43 -10.17 -1.92
N THR A 256 18.09 -8.89 -2.10
CA THR A 256 18.33 -7.85 -1.07
C THR A 256 17.20 -7.73 -0.03
N ILE A 257 15.94 -7.80 -0.45
CA ILE A 257 14.76 -7.63 0.43
C ILE A 257 14.13 -9.00 0.68
N GLY A 258 14.02 -9.41 1.95
CA GLY A 258 13.35 -10.65 2.33
C GLY A 258 11.83 -10.54 2.14
N LEU A 259 11.25 -11.45 1.37
CA LEU A 259 9.80 -11.57 1.23
C LEU A 259 9.21 -12.26 2.46
N MET A 260 8.31 -11.58 3.16
CA MET A 260 7.70 -12.17 4.36
C MET A 260 6.89 -13.43 3.98
N PRO A 261 7.09 -14.57 4.67
CA PRO A 261 6.27 -15.75 4.47
C PRO A 261 4.80 -15.49 4.78
N LYS A 262 3.89 -16.23 4.13
CA LYS A 262 2.45 -16.22 4.47
C LYS A 262 2.32 -16.68 5.92
N GLY A 263 1.73 -15.87 6.80
CA GLY A 263 1.65 -16.16 8.25
C GLY A 263 2.79 -15.55 9.09
N GLY A 264 3.71 -14.80 8.48
CA GLY A 264 4.82 -14.16 9.21
C GLY A 264 5.98 -15.11 9.50
N TYR A 265 6.94 -14.69 10.31
CA TYR A 265 8.16 -15.46 10.57
C TYR A 265 8.00 -16.59 11.60
N ARG A 266 6.94 -16.55 12.42
CA ARG A 266 6.62 -17.56 13.45
C ARG A 266 5.43 -18.45 13.08
N MET A 267 4.39 -17.89 12.44
CA MET A 267 3.14 -18.60 12.13
C MET A 267 3.02 -18.96 10.63
N ALA A 268 4.15 -19.13 9.94
CA ALA A 268 4.15 -19.41 8.50
C ALA A 268 3.41 -20.71 8.15
N GLU A 269 3.45 -21.67 9.08
CA GLU A 269 2.80 -22.96 8.96
C GLU A 269 1.96 -23.21 10.24
N LEU A 270 0.71 -23.64 10.04
CA LEU A 270 -0.28 -23.82 11.10
C LEU A 270 0.05 -25.07 11.94
N GLN A 271 0.94 -24.94 12.94
CA GLN A 271 1.10 -25.99 13.93
C GLN A 271 -0.11 -26.01 14.88
N SER A 272 -0.60 -27.21 15.20
CA SER A 272 -1.78 -27.38 16.05
C SER A 272 -1.52 -26.88 17.48
N LYS A 273 -2.43 -26.08 18.04
CA LYS A 273 -2.34 -25.62 19.45
C LYS A 273 -2.20 -26.78 20.43
N ILE A 274 -2.84 -27.92 20.15
CA ILE A 274 -2.75 -29.09 21.01
C ILE A 274 -1.40 -29.81 20.88
N ALA A 275 -0.76 -29.74 19.71
CA ALA A 275 0.61 -30.26 19.53
C ALA A 275 1.61 -29.43 20.33
N LEU A 276 1.49 -28.11 20.28
CA LEU A 276 2.34 -27.19 21.05
C LEU A 276 2.18 -27.38 22.56
N LYS A 277 0.94 -27.60 23.03
CA LYS A 277 0.66 -27.95 24.43
C LYS A 277 1.36 -29.26 24.85
N TRP A 278 1.39 -30.27 23.98
CA TRP A 278 2.13 -31.50 24.25
C TRP A 278 3.65 -31.27 24.26
N LEU A 279 4.18 -30.53 23.29
CA LEU A 279 5.61 -30.23 23.19
C LEU A 279 6.13 -29.42 24.39
N SER A 280 5.31 -28.52 24.96
CA SER A 280 5.68 -27.80 26.19
C SER A 280 5.83 -28.74 27.38
N TYR A 281 4.98 -29.76 27.47
CA TYR A 281 5.12 -30.79 28.50
C TYR A 281 6.37 -31.65 28.27
N GLU A 282 6.62 -32.11 27.04
CA GLU A 282 7.85 -32.86 26.71
C GLU A 282 9.12 -32.06 27.03
N GLN A 283 9.11 -30.75 26.77
CA GLN A 283 10.22 -29.87 27.15
C GLN A 283 10.43 -29.83 28.67
N SER A 284 9.35 -29.83 29.46
CA SER A 284 9.43 -29.86 30.92
C SER A 284 10.00 -31.18 31.45
N VAL A 285 9.70 -32.29 30.77
CA VAL A 285 10.23 -33.61 31.11
C VAL A 285 11.73 -33.70 30.79
N LEU A 286 12.19 -33.06 29.71
CA LEU A 286 13.61 -32.97 29.38
C LEU A 286 14.39 -32.00 30.30
N GLY A 287 13.71 -31.01 30.89
CA GLY A 287 14.35 -29.98 31.70
C GLY A 287 15.39 -29.18 30.90
N ASP A 288 16.45 -28.72 31.58
CA ASP A 288 17.54 -27.92 30.98
C ASP A 288 18.55 -28.75 30.15
N THR A 289 18.33 -30.06 30.00
CA THR A 289 19.28 -30.95 29.31
C THR A 289 19.33 -30.70 27.80
N ALA A 290 18.21 -30.33 27.18
CA ALA A 290 18.16 -29.87 25.80
C ALA A 290 16.88 -29.07 25.50
N LYS A 291 16.94 -28.23 24.46
CA LYS A 291 15.83 -27.40 24.00
C LYS A 291 15.18 -28.00 22.75
N ILE A 292 13.90 -28.36 22.83
CA ILE A 292 13.09 -28.79 21.70
C ILE A 292 12.87 -27.60 20.77
N ARG A 293 13.29 -27.73 19.52
CA ARG A 293 12.98 -26.77 18.45
C ARG A 293 11.59 -27.06 17.88
N THR A 294 10.68 -26.09 17.94
CA THR A 294 9.29 -26.15 17.47
C THR A 294 9.00 -24.96 16.54
N SER A 295 7.81 -24.90 15.94
CA SER A 295 7.43 -23.71 15.14
C SER A 295 7.26 -22.44 16.00
N GLU A 296 7.03 -22.59 17.32
CA GLU A 296 6.86 -21.44 18.22
C GLU A 296 8.19 -20.79 18.59
N ASN A 297 9.30 -21.55 18.64
CA ASN A 297 10.59 -21.09 19.15
C ASN A 297 11.73 -21.04 18.12
N GLY A 298 11.39 -21.18 16.84
CA GLY A 298 12.32 -21.07 15.71
C GLY A 298 11.61 -21.26 14.37
N ARG A 299 12.37 -21.50 13.30
CA ARG A 299 11.80 -22.01 12.04
C ARG A 299 11.49 -23.50 12.18
N GLU A 300 10.43 -23.95 11.50
CA GLU A 300 10.09 -25.37 11.35
C GLU A 300 11.32 -26.18 10.95
N VAL A 301 11.64 -27.21 11.74
CA VAL A 301 12.76 -28.09 11.45
C VAL A 301 12.34 -29.08 10.38
N ARG A 302 13.13 -29.16 9.30
CA ARG A 302 12.92 -30.14 8.24
C ARG A 302 13.99 -31.21 8.32
N VAL A 303 13.56 -32.43 8.62
CA VAL A 303 14.43 -33.60 8.61
C VAL A 303 14.14 -34.36 7.32
N MET A 304 15.17 -34.58 6.49
CA MET A 304 15.04 -35.29 5.22
C MET A 304 13.96 -34.70 4.28
N GLY A 305 13.84 -33.37 4.25
CA GLY A 305 12.85 -32.66 3.43
C GLY A 305 11.40 -32.79 3.92
N LYS A 306 11.16 -33.40 5.08
CA LYS A 306 9.86 -33.48 5.74
C LYS A 306 9.80 -32.56 6.97
N PRO A 307 8.71 -31.80 7.13
CA PRO A 307 8.49 -31.04 8.36
C PRO A 307 8.28 -31.98 9.55
N VAL A 308 8.73 -31.56 10.74
CA VAL A 308 8.48 -32.25 12.01
C VAL A 308 7.95 -31.27 13.06
N ASP A 309 7.12 -31.76 14.00
CA ASP A 309 6.51 -30.92 15.04
C ASP A 309 7.52 -30.41 16.07
N GLY A 310 8.52 -31.23 16.39
CA GLY A 310 9.61 -30.87 17.28
C GLY A 310 10.90 -31.63 16.98
N TYR A 311 12.05 -31.03 17.27
CA TYR A 311 13.36 -31.66 17.10
C TYR A 311 14.36 -31.24 18.17
N THR A 312 15.14 -32.19 18.69
CA THR A 312 16.25 -31.91 19.61
C THR A 312 17.41 -32.87 19.41
N GLU A 313 18.60 -32.46 19.84
CA GLU A 313 19.81 -33.29 19.88
C GLU A 313 20.30 -33.34 21.33
N LEU A 314 20.41 -34.54 21.89
CA LEU A 314 20.91 -34.79 23.25
C LEU A 314 22.33 -35.34 23.19
N LEU A 315 23.27 -34.70 23.88
CA LEU A 315 24.62 -35.23 24.10
C LEU A 315 24.56 -36.24 25.24
N LYS A 316 24.85 -37.51 24.94
CA LYS A 316 24.96 -38.58 25.92
C LYS A 316 26.31 -38.54 26.62
N VAL A 317 26.35 -39.14 27.82
CA VAL A 317 27.56 -39.23 28.67
C VAL A 317 28.70 -39.98 27.99
N ASP A 318 28.38 -40.86 27.03
CA ASP A 318 29.34 -41.61 26.21
C ASP A 318 29.91 -40.83 25.02
N GLY A 319 29.55 -39.54 24.86
CA GLY A 319 30.00 -38.68 23.76
C GLY A 319 29.19 -38.82 22.47
N THR A 320 28.16 -39.68 22.44
CA THR A 320 27.27 -39.83 21.27
C THR A 320 26.13 -38.81 21.30
N THR A 321 25.65 -38.40 20.12
CA THR A 321 24.50 -37.48 20.00
C THR A 321 23.25 -38.26 19.62
N GLU A 322 22.23 -38.23 20.47
CA GLU A 322 20.91 -38.78 20.16
C GLU A 322 20.03 -37.70 19.52
N LYS A 323 19.52 -37.99 18.32
CA LYS A 323 18.63 -37.09 17.58
C LYS A 323 17.19 -37.52 17.80
N ILE A 324 16.40 -36.68 18.47
CA ILE A 324 15.00 -36.97 18.80
C ILE A 324 14.08 -36.12 17.93
N ILE A 325 13.11 -36.78 17.28
CA ILE A 325 12.02 -36.15 16.54
C ILE A 325 10.73 -36.34 17.33
N PHE A 326 9.97 -35.26 17.51
CA PHE A 326 8.63 -35.28 18.06
C PHE A 326 7.61 -35.14 16.93
N GLN A 327 6.63 -36.03 16.86
CA GLN A 327 5.52 -35.96 15.90
C GLN A 327 4.18 -36.06 16.63
N PHE A 328 3.31 -35.08 16.38
CA PHE A 328 1.97 -35.04 16.93
C PHE A 328 0.94 -35.34 15.83
N HIS A 329 0.20 -36.43 16.01
CA HIS A 329 -0.74 -36.92 15.01
C HIS A 329 -2.16 -36.49 15.36
N GLY A 330 -2.62 -35.40 14.73
CA GLY A 330 -4.02 -34.96 14.82
C GLY A 330 -4.99 -36.03 14.32
N CYS A 331 -5.95 -36.47 15.14
CA CYS A 331 -6.71 -37.68 14.86
C CYS A 331 -7.50 -37.61 13.54
N TYR A 332 -8.09 -36.46 13.23
CA TYR A 332 -8.81 -36.21 11.98
C TYR A 332 -7.88 -36.07 10.78
N PHE A 333 -6.70 -35.46 10.94
CA PHE A 333 -5.80 -35.22 9.81
C PHE A 333 -5.03 -36.49 9.41
N HIS A 334 -4.71 -37.34 10.38
CA HIS A 334 -3.92 -38.56 10.20
C HIS A 334 -4.77 -39.84 10.22
N MET A 335 -6.10 -39.73 10.36
CA MET A 335 -7.04 -40.86 10.39
C MET A 335 -6.69 -41.89 11.48
N CYS A 336 -6.68 -41.44 12.74
CA CYS A 336 -6.36 -42.27 13.90
C CYS A 336 -7.21 -43.57 13.92
N PRO A 337 -6.60 -44.77 14.01
CA PRO A 337 -7.33 -46.04 14.05
C PRO A 337 -8.28 -46.17 15.25
N THR A 338 -7.96 -45.54 16.38
CA THR A 338 -8.79 -45.57 17.60
C THR A 338 -10.05 -44.72 17.45
N CYS A 339 -9.95 -43.52 16.86
CA CYS A 339 -11.08 -42.61 16.67
C CYS A 339 -11.89 -42.89 15.40
N TYR A 340 -11.26 -43.45 14.37
CA TYR A 340 -11.85 -43.77 13.08
C TYR A 340 -11.58 -45.25 12.70
N PRO A 341 -12.15 -46.21 13.45
CA PRO A 341 -11.86 -47.64 13.26
C PRO A 341 -12.41 -48.17 11.92
N ASP A 342 -13.52 -47.61 11.43
CA ASP A 342 -14.19 -48.08 10.22
C ASP A 342 -13.39 -47.75 8.94
N ALA A 343 -13.00 -48.81 8.22
CA ALA A 343 -12.32 -48.71 6.94
C ALA A 343 -13.21 -48.14 5.81
N ALA A 344 -14.54 -48.24 5.91
CA ALA A 344 -15.45 -47.63 4.94
C ALA A 344 -15.55 -46.11 5.12
N THR A 345 -15.64 -45.63 6.37
CA THR A 345 -15.59 -44.21 6.74
C THR A 345 -14.25 -43.57 6.36
N ARG A 346 -13.12 -44.25 6.62
CA ARG A 346 -11.80 -43.80 6.14
C ARG A 346 -11.78 -43.67 4.62
N ARG A 347 -12.27 -44.68 3.88
CA ARG A 347 -12.33 -44.67 2.39
C ARG A 347 -13.24 -43.59 1.80
N SER A 348 -14.39 -43.32 2.41
CA SER A 348 -15.31 -42.26 2.00
C SER A 348 -14.68 -40.86 2.13
N LEU A 349 -13.93 -40.61 3.22
CA LEU A 349 -13.18 -39.37 3.44
C LEU A 349 -11.92 -39.27 2.56
N MET A 350 -11.32 -40.41 2.17
CA MET A 350 -10.13 -40.50 1.31
C MET A 350 -10.38 -40.13 -0.15
N GLN A 351 -11.56 -40.41 -0.72
CA GLN A 351 -11.86 -40.15 -2.13
C GLN A 351 -11.79 -38.66 -2.52
N LYS A 352 -11.84 -37.74 -1.55
CA LYS A 352 -11.68 -36.29 -1.79
C LYS A 352 -10.23 -35.78 -1.71
N GLN A 353 -9.25 -36.54 -1.21
CA GLN A 353 -7.92 -36.00 -0.86
C GLN A 353 -6.68 -36.90 -1.10
N GLY A 354 -6.79 -38.02 -1.83
CA GLY A 354 -5.62 -38.69 -2.45
C GLY A 354 -4.74 -39.57 -1.54
N GLY A 355 -5.26 -40.72 -1.11
CA GLY A 355 -4.49 -41.84 -0.52
C GLY A 355 -4.68 -42.06 0.98
N ASP A 356 -4.07 -43.13 1.52
CA ASP A 356 -4.12 -43.47 2.94
C ASP A 356 -3.19 -42.62 3.80
N LYS A 357 -3.79 -41.67 4.52
CA LYS A 357 -3.09 -40.72 5.40
C LYS A 357 -2.45 -41.40 6.61
N TYR A 358 -3.04 -42.49 7.11
CA TYR A 358 -2.46 -43.26 8.21
C TYR A 358 -1.19 -43.96 7.74
N ASP A 359 -1.27 -44.71 6.64
CA ASP A 359 -0.10 -45.41 6.08
C ASP A 359 1.01 -44.43 5.68
N LYS A 360 0.65 -43.26 5.14
CA LYS A 360 1.61 -42.21 4.81
C LYS A 360 2.34 -41.70 6.06
N THR A 361 1.61 -41.50 7.16
CA THR A 361 2.17 -41.07 8.45
C THR A 361 3.13 -42.14 8.99
N MET A 362 2.72 -43.40 9.00
CA MET A 362 3.56 -44.52 9.44
C MET A 362 4.82 -44.67 8.58
N ARG A 363 4.73 -44.52 7.26
CA ARG A 363 5.90 -44.57 6.36
C ARG A 363 6.91 -43.46 6.66
N ILE A 364 6.44 -42.25 7.01
CA ILE A 364 7.33 -41.13 7.37
C ILE A 364 8.02 -41.42 8.71
N THR A 365 7.28 -41.91 9.70
CA THR A 365 7.84 -42.35 10.98
C THR A 365 8.90 -43.45 10.80
N ASP A 366 8.59 -44.48 10.01
CA ASP A 366 9.52 -45.59 9.74
C ASP A 366 10.78 -45.10 9.01
N MET A 367 10.63 -44.16 8.08
CA MET A 367 11.76 -43.52 7.41
C MET A 367 12.68 -42.84 8.41
N PHE A 368 12.14 -42.06 9.36
CA PHE A 368 12.96 -41.43 10.40
C PHE A 368 13.66 -42.46 11.29
N LYS A 369 12.94 -43.48 11.77
CA LYS A 369 13.51 -44.56 12.61
C LYS A 369 14.65 -45.31 11.89
N ARG A 370 14.50 -45.60 10.59
CA ARG A 370 15.54 -46.25 9.77
C ARG A 370 16.79 -45.39 9.55
N ASN A 371 16.70 -44.08 9.75
CA ASN A 371 17.81 -43.14 9.59
C ASN A 371 18.38 -42.69 10.95
N ASN A 372 18.31 -43.54 11.97
CA ASN A 372 18.88 -43.33 13.31
C ASN A 372 18.30 -42.12 14.07
N TYR A 373 17.02 -41.79 13.85
CA TYR A 373 16.29 -40.85 14.70
C TYR A 373 15.40 -41.59 15.70
N THR A 374 15.45 -41.16 16.95
CA THR A 374 14.48 -41.57 17.97
C THR A 374 13.19 -40.76 17.75
N VAL A 375 12.10 -41.41 17.34
CA VAL A 375 10.83 -40.71 17.10
C VAL A 375 9.90 -40.91 18.29
N ARG A 376 9.53 -39.81 18.96
CA ARG A 376 8.46 -39.75 19.97
C ARG A 376 7.17 -39.31 19.28
N GLU A 377 6.15 -40.15 19.37
CA GLU A 377 4.88 -39.95 18.68
C GLU A 377 3.76 -39.81 19.69
N MET A 378 2.86 -38.86 19.45
CA MET A 378 1.68 -38.67 20.28
C MET A 378 0.43 -38.49 19.42
N TRP A 379 -0.61 -39.25 19.70
CA TRP A 379 -1.91 -39.12 19.04
C TRP A 379 -2.81 -38.17 19.81
N GLU A 380 -3.57 -37.35 19.10
CA GLU A 380 -4.41 -36.33 19.74
C GLU A 380 -5.39 -36.88 20.79
N CYS A 381 -6.03 -38.02 20.51
CA CYS A 381 -6.95 -38.65 21.47
C CYS A 381 -6.23 -39.19 22.71
N HIS A 382 -5.02 -39.73 22.54
CA HIS A 382 -4.22 -40.24 23.66
C HIS A 382 -3.76 -39.07 24.52
N PHE A 383 -3.28 -37.98 23.92
CA PHE A 383 -2.88 -36.80 24.67
C PHE A 383 -4.04 -36.15 25.44
N ARG A 384 -5.24 -36.08 24.84
CA ARG A 384 -6.44 -35.60 25.55
C ARG A 384 -6.75 -36.48 26.77
N HIS A 385 -6.67 -37.79 26.59
CA HIS A 385 -6.87 -38.74 27.68
C HIS A 385 -5.81 -38.59 28.79
N GLU A 386 -4.53 -38.48 28.43
CA GLU A 386 -3.43 -38.26 29.38
C GLU A 386 -3.56 -36.92 30.12
N CYS A 387 -3.98 -35.84 29.45
CA CYS A 387 -4.25 -34.56 30.12
C CYS A 387 -5.34 -34.66 31.21
N GLU A 388 -6.29 -35.58 31.06
CA GLU A 388 -7.38 -35.79 32.01
C GLU A 388 -7.02 -36.77 33.13
N HIS A 389 -6.20 -37.79 32.82
CA HIS A 389 -5.99 -38.96 33.70
C HIS A 389 -4.57 -39.07 34.28
N ASP A 390 -3.55 -38.46 33.66
CA ASP A 390 -2.18 -38.43 34.21
C ASP A 390 -2.07 -37.30 35.25
N PRO A 391 -1.86 -37.61 36.54
CA PRO A 391 -1.73 -36.60 37.59
C PRO A 391 -0.60 -35.59 37.31
N LYS A 392 0.51 -36.02 36.67
CA LYS A 392 1.67 -35.16 36.40
C LYS A 392 1.37 -34.14 35.32
N MET A 393 0.72 -34.55 34.23
CA MET A 393 0.31 -33.62 33.17
C MET A 393 -0.72 -32.62 33.70
N ARG A 394 -1.68 -33.08 34.50
CA ARG A 394 -2.71 -32.22 35.09
C ARG A 394 -2.10 -31.16 35.99
N GLU A 395 -1.25 -31.55 36.93
CA GLU A 395 -0.51 -30.63 37.82
C GLU A 395 0.36 -29.65 37.01
N TYR A 396 1.03 -30.13 35.97
CA TYR A 396 1.85 -29.29 35.10
C TYR A 396 1.02 -28.20 34.41
N PHE A 397 -0.13 -28.55 33.80
CA PHE A 397 -0.96 -27.57 33.07
C PHE A 397 -1.81 -26.68 33.99
N GLU A 398 -2.09 -27.10 35.23
CA GLU A 398 -2.67 -26.23 36.26
C GLU A 398 -1.67 -25.16 36.71
N THR A 399 -0.41 -25.56 36.90
CA THR A 399 0.68 -24.66 37.32
C THR A 399 1.17 -23.78 36.16
N ASN A 400 1.19 -24.33 34.94
CA ASN A 400 1.64 -23.70 33.71
C ASN A 400 0.51 -23.72 32.67
N PRO A 401 -0.54 -22.89 32.84
CA PRO A 401 -1.58 -22.80 31.84
C PRO A 401 -0.96 -22.42 30.49
N PRO A 402 -1.35 -23.07 29.38
CA PRO A 402 -0.82 -22.74 28.06
C PRO A 402 -1.10 -21.27 27.76
N LYS A 403 -0.05 -20.44 27.81
CA LYS A 403 -0.14 -19.01 27.50
C LYS A 403 -0.03 -18.85 26.00
N GLU A 404 -1.03 -18.23 25.38
CA GLU A 404 -0.88 -17.76 24.01
C GLU A 404 0.24 -16.71 24.00
N THR A 405 1.38 -17.07 23.44
CA THR A 405 2.47 -16.11 23.28
C THR A 405 2.07 -15.17 22.16
N PRO A 406 1.89 -13.85 22.43
CA PRO A 406 1.49 -12.94 21.38
C PRO A 406 2.58 -12.88 20.31
N VAL A 407 2.14 -12.86 19.06
CA VAL A 407 3.01 -12.90 17.87
C VAL A 407 3.14 -11.50 17.31
N LEU A 408 4.36 -11.12 16.95
CA LEU A 408 4.65 -9.85 16.32
C LEU A 408 3.98 -9.76 14.95
N ASN A 409 3.16 -8.72 14.78
CA ASN A 409 2.62 -8.35 13.49
C ASN A 409 3.34 -7.10 12.96
N LEU A 410 4.12 -7.27 11.89
CA LEU A 410 4.87 -6.17 11.27
C LEU A 410 3.97 -5.02 10.79
N ARG A 411 2.68 -5.27 10.52
CA ARG A 411 1.74 -4.19 10.16
C ARG A 411 1.43 -3.25 11.31
N ASP A 412 1.57 -3.71 12.54
CA ASP A 412 1.30 -2.89 13.72
C ASP A 412 2.39 -1.85 13.93
N THR A 413 3.61 -2.11 13.43
CA THR A 413 4.71 -1.13 13.43
C THR A 413 4.58 -0.07 12.34
N LEU A 414 3.65 -0.23 11.39
CA LEU A 414 3.40 0.75 10.34
C LEU A 414 2.38 1.79 10.80
N CYS A 415 2.87 3.02 10.96
CA CYS A 415 2.08 4.20 11.30
C CYS A 415 2.20 5.29 10.22
N GLY A 416 1.19 6.16 10.15
CA GLY A 416 1.26 7.36 9.32
C GLY A 416 2.13 8.46 9.95
N GLY A 417 2.09 9.66 9.38
CA GLY A 417 2.75 10.82 9.98
C GLY A 417 2.20 11.16 11.36
N ARG A 418 3.05 11.69 12.24
CA ARG A 418 2.64 12.17 13.57
C ARG A 418 1.94 13.52 13.42
N THR A 419 0.65 13.54 13.70
CA THR A 419 -0.12 14.78 13.82
C THR A 419 -0.49 15.00 15.28
N SER A 420 0.05 16.05 15.90
CA SER A 420 -0.23 16.38 17.31
C SER A 420 -0.42 17.89 17.45
N ALA A 421 -1.60 18.29 17.91
CA ALA A 421 -1.91 19.68 18.20
C ALA A 421 -1.64 19.95 19.69
N LEU A 422 -0.59 20.72 19.99
CA LEU A 422 -0.30 21.17 21.35
C LEU A 422 -1.21 22.33 21.78
N ARG A 423 -1.67 23.13 20.80
CA ARG A 423 -2.56 24.27 21.00
C ARG A 423 -3.42 24.46 19.75
N THR A 424 -4.73 24.61 19.92
CA THR A 424 -5.69 24.78 18.81
C THR A 424 -5.75 26.22 18.31
N TYR A 425 -5.49 27.21 19.19
CA TYR A 425 -5.44 28.63 18.84
C TYR A 425 -4.32 29.36 19.59
N LYS A 426 -3.49 30.09 18.84
CA LYS A 426 -2.47 31.01 19.38
C LYS A 426 -2.40 32.24 18.50
N GLU A 427 -2.68 33.38 19.12
CA GLU A 427 -2.45 34.69 18.54
C GLU A 427 -1.07 35.20 18.97
N ALA A 428 -0.31 35.73 18.01
CA ALA A 428 0.99 36.33 18.27
C ALA A 428 0.82 37.76 18.79
N ASN A 429 1.34 38.05 19.97
CA ASN A 429 1.40 39.43 20.44
C ASN A 429 2.55 40.19 19.75
N ILE A 430 2.21 40.92 18.69
CA ILE A 430 3.16 41.69 17.88
C ILE A 430 3.86 42.78 18.72
N LEU A 431 3.15 43.41 19.65
CA LEU A 431 3.70 44.45 20.53
C LEU A 431 4.78 43.91 21.49
N LYS A 432 4.68 42.63 21.86
CA LYS A 432 5.70 41.92 22.65
C LYS A 432 6.79 41.27 21.79
N GLY A 433 6.75 41.46 20.47
CA GLY A 433 7.69 40.85 19.54
C GLY A 433 7.47 39.35 19.31
N GLU A 434 6.33 38.78 19.69
CA GLU A 434 6.03 37.36 19.41
C GLU A 434 5.90 37.13 17.90
N ARG A 435 6.45 36.03 17.40
CA ARG A 435 6.34 35.61 16.00
C ARG A 435 5.95 34.14 15.92
N ILE A 436 5.08 33.81 14.98
CA ILE A 436 4.75 32.42 14.62
C ILE A 436 5.60 32.08 13.40
N LYS A 437 6.38 31.00 13.48
CA LYS A 437 7.19 30.48 12.38
C LYS A 437 6.63 29.14 11.94
N LEU A 438 6.50 28.95 10.63
CA LEU A 438 6.23 27.66 10.02
C LEU A 438 7.56 27.07 9.55
N LEU A 439 7.86 25.86 10.01
CA LEU A 439 8.99 25.07 9.54
C LEU A 439 8.43 23.86 8.81
N ASP A 440 8.93 23.60 7.61
CA ASP A 440 8.53 22.46 6.79
C ASP A 440 9.78 21.72 6.28
N VAL A 441 9.75 20.39 6.35
CA VAL A 441 10.84 19.56 5.86
C VAL A 441 10.67 19.34 4.37
N CYS A 442 11.62 19.85 3.58
CA CYS A 442 11.60 19.67 2.14
C CYS A 442 11.76 18.19 1.77
N SER A 443 10.66 17.54 1.34
CA SER A 443 10.66 16.13 0.92
C SER A 443 11.09 15.17 2.04
N GLU A 444 10.42 15.21 3.18
CA GLU A 444 10.67 14.36 4.36
C GLU A 444 10.85 12.86 4.03
N TYR A 445 9.87 12.22 3.36
CA TYR A 445 9.98 10.78 3.06
C TYR A 445 11.14 10.43 2.11
N PRO A 446 11.35 11.14 0.98
CA PRO A 446 12.56 10.96 0.19
C PRO A 446 13.85 11.16 0.98
N PHE A 447 13.89 12.13 1.90
CA PHE A 447 15.05 12.34 2.76
C PHE A 447 15.32 11.12 3.65
N VAL A 448 14.30 10.54 4.28
CA VAL A 448 14.44 9.32 5.09
C VAL A 448 14.90 8.15 4.23
N ASN A 449 14.28 7.93 3.06
CA ASN A 449 14.70 6.89 2.11
C ASN A 449 16.16 7.03 1.66
N PHE A 450 16.68 8.25 1.64
CA PHE A 450 18.02 8.54 1.21
C PHE A 450 19.06 8.44 2.33
N LYS A 451 18.77 9.02 3.50
CA LYS A 451 19.75 9.20 4.58
C LYS A 451 19.63 8.19 5.73
N CYS A 452 18.53 7.44 5.82
CA CYS A 452 18.31 6.51 6.93
C CYS A 452 18.61 5.06 6.54
N ALA A 453 18.87 4.24 7.56
CA ALA A 453 19.21 2.84 7.40
C ALA A 453 17.95 1.97 7.22
N TYR A 454 18.01 1.03 6.27
CA TYR A 454 16.95 0.05 6.02
C TYR A 454 17.47 -1.37 6.17
N VAL A 455 16.62 -2.25 6.68
CA VAL A 455 16.93 -3.67 6.88
C VAL A 455 17.03 -4.43 5.56
N THR A 456 17.85 -5.47 5.54
CA THR A 456 18.03 -6.35 4.37
C THR A 456 17.97 -7.83 4.76
N GLY A 457 17.61 -8.69 3.80
CA GLY A 457 17.49 -10.13 4.00
C GLY A 457 16.28 -10.53 4.86
N HIS A 458 16.36 -11.73 5.44
CA HIS A 458 15.35 -12.24 6.37
C HIS A 458 15.86 -12.13 7.80
N PRO A 459 14.98 -11.80 8.77
CA PRO A 459 15.37 -11.71 10.17
C PRO A 459 15.55 -13.08 10.82
N THR A 460 16.37 -13.08 11.86
CA THR A 460 16.38 -14.07 12.93
C THR A 460 15.33 -13.68 13.97
N VAL A 461 14.54 -14.65 14.41
CA VAL A 461 13.51 -14.46 15.44
C VAL A 461 14.13 -14.78 16.79
N TYR A 462 14.06 -13.84 17.72
CA TYR A 462 14.42 -14.04 19.13
C TYR A 462 13.17 -13.98 20.00
N LEU A 463 13.11 -14.89 20.98
CA LEU A 463 12.01 -14.99 21.93
C LEU A 463 12.37 -14.43 23.30
N GLU A 464 11.35 -14.32 24.16
CA GLU A 464 11.54 -14.09 25.58
C GLU A 464 12.60 -15.05 26.17
N ASN A 465 13.51 -14.50 26.97
CA ASN A 465 14.60 -15.22 27.64
C ASN A 465 15.60 -15.92 26.70
N ASP A 466 15.67 -15.53 25.43
CA ASP A 466 16.74 -15.99 24.55
C ASP A 466 18.07 -15.30 24.91
N ASN A 467 19.01 -16.05 25.49
CA ASN A 467 20.32 -15.56 25.89
C ASN A 467 21.18 -15.06 24.72
N ALA A 468 20.86 -15.46 23.48
CA ALA A 468 21.53 -14.99 22.28
C ALA A 468 20.92 -13.69 21.72
N MET A 469 19.85 -13.17 22.33
CA MET A 469 19.23 -11.91 21.93
C MET A 469 20.23 -10.76 22.12
N PRO A 470 20.49 -9.93 21.09
CA PRO A 470 21.39 -8.80 21.21
C PRO A 470 20.83 -7.74 22.18
N PRO A 471 21.69 -6.87 22.75
CA PRO A 471 21.23 -5.75 23.55
C PRO A 471 20.48 -4.72 22.68
N ILE A 472 19.62 -3.91 23.32
CA ILE A 472 18.67 -3.02 22.62
C ILE A 472 19.33 -2.02 21.66
N ASP A 473 20.52 -1.53 21.99
CA ASP A 473 21.30 -0.59 21.17
C ASP A 473 21.74 -1.18 19.83
N GLN A 474 21.75 -2.52 19.71
CA GLN A 474 22.11 -3.25 18.50
C GLN A 474 20.90 -3.76 17.72
N TRP A 475 19.68 -3.53 18.21
CA TRP A 475 18.46 -3.95 17.53
C TRP A 475 18.27 -3.22 16.20
N ASN A 476 17.88 -3.96 15.15
CA ASN A 476 17.76 -3.40 13.80
C ASN A 476 16.54 -3.94 13.02
N GLY A 477 15.38 -4.06 13.64
CA GLY A 477 14.15 -4.49 12.98
C GLY A 477 12.90 -4.05 13.71
N ALA A 478 12.06 -5.02 14.11
CA ALA A 478 10.82 -4.79 14.84
C ALA A 478 10.75 -5.68 16.09
N ALA A 479 10.13 -5.19 17.15
CA ALA A 479 9.93 -5.97 18.37
C ALA A 479 8.52 -5.78 18.95
N LEU A 480 7.99 -6.85 19.53
CA LEU A 480 6.79 -6.88 20.33
C LEU A 480 7.21 -6.88 21.80
N VAL A 481 6.89 -5.80 22.50
CA VAL A 481 7.36 -5.58 23.87
C VAL A 481 6.22 -5.13 24.78
N GLN A 482 6.38 -5.42 26.06
CA GLN A 482 5.70 -4.72 27.14
C GLN A 482 6.65 -3.66 27.68
N ILE A 483 6.22 -2.40 27.70
CA ILE A 483 7.06 -1.27 28.04
C ILE A 483 6.33 -0.29 28.96
N LEU A 484 7.01 0.19 29.99
CA LEU A 484 6.51 1.18 30.93
C LEU A 484 6.98 2.59 30.53
N PRO A 485 6.05 3.50 30.17
CA PRO A 485 6.41 4.88 29.89
C PRO A 485 6.86 5.66 31.15
N PRO A 486 7.63 6.75 31.01
CA PRO A 486 7.82 7.73 32.08
C PRO A 486 6.51 8.51 32.36
N LYS A 487 6.39 9.14 33.53
CA LYS A 487 5.16 9.88 33.91
C LYS A 487 5.03 11.24 33.22
N ASN A 488 6.14 11.98 33.10
CA ASN A 488 6.12 13.40 32.73
C ASN A 488 6.99 13.67 31.49
N LEU A 489 6.62 13.09 30.35
CA LEU A 489 7.32 13.33 29.09
C LEU A 489 6.51 14.24 28.18
N PHE A 490 7.03 15.44 27.91
CA PHE A 490 6.33 16.47 27.13
C PHE A 490 5.94 16.00 25.72
N LEU A 491 6.83 15.27 25.03
CA LEU A 491 6.56 14.65 23.74
C LEU A 491 6.73 13.13 23.86
N PRO A 492 5.64 12.37 24.11
CA PRO A 492 5.70 10.93 24.15
C PRO A 492 6.21 10.35 22.82
N VAL A 493 6.92 9.23 22.91
CA VAL A 493 7.65 8.63 21.77
C VAL A 493 6.81 7.57 21.06
N LEU A 494 6.30 6.60 21.82
CA LEU A 494 5.63 5.43 21.28
C LEU A 494 4.14 5.68 21.05
N GLY A 495 3.69 5.43 19.82
CA GLY A 495 2.28 5.48 19.45
C GLY A 495 1.60 4.12 19.64
N ILE A 496 0.33 4.12 20.06
CA ILE A 496 -0.55 2.96 20.04
C ILE A 496 -1.84 3.28 19.30
N LYS A 497 -2.42 2.28 18.64
CA LYS A 497 -3.76 2.38 18.07
C LYS A 497 -4.77 2.08 19.17
N CYS A 498 -5.50 3.10 19.61
CA CYS A 498 -6.50 2.99 20.67
C CYS A 498 -7.71 3.85 20.29
N CYS A 499 -8.92 3.37 20.57
CA CYS A 499 -10.18 4.03 20.19
C CYS A 499 -10.22 4.47 18.70
N SER A 500 -9.74 3.59 17.80
CA SER A 500 -9.65 3.83 16.34
C SER A 500 -8.75 5.01 15.93
N LYS A 501 -7.88 5.50 16.82
CA LYS A 501 -6.93 6.60 16.57
C LYS A 501 -5.51 6.18 16.93
N LEU A 502 -4.52 6.74 16.23
CA LEU A 502 -3.13 6.66 16.67
C LEU A 502 -2.89 7.76 17.71
N ILE A 503 -2.58 7.35 18.93
CA ILE A 503 -2.28 8.27 20.04
C ILE A 503 -0.94 7.89 20.68
N PHE A 504 -0.30 8.85 21.35
CA PHE A 504 1.01 8.68 21.97
C PHE A 504 0.89 8.85 23.50
N PRO A 505 0.34 7.86 24.23
CA PRO A 505 0.05 8.01 25.65
C PRO A 505 1.26 7.63 26.54
N LEU A 506 1.20 8.09 27.79
CA LEU A 506 2.11 7.66 28.86
C LEU A 506 1.45 6.72 29.88
N CYS A 507 0.17 6.41 29.68
CA CYS A 507 -0.62 5.48 30.48
C CYS A 507 -1.65 4.79 29.57
N ARG A 508 -1.63 3.45 29.56
CA ARG A 508 -2.60 2.63 28.84
C ARG A 508 -4.03 2.89 29.31
N THR A 509 -4.30 2.79 30.61
CA THR A 509 -5.66 2.95 31.15
C THR A 509 -6.26 4.32 30.82
N CYS A 510 -5.49 5.42 30.94
CA CYS A 510 -5.97 6.74 30.54
C CYS A 510 -6.27 6.87 29.04
N ALA A 511 -5.47 6.19 28.20
CA ALA A 511 -5.67 6.18 26.77
C ALA A 511 -6.98 5.45 26.40
N GLU A 512 -7.21 4.29 27.02
CA GLU A 512 -8.41 3.47 26.83
C GLU A 512 -9.68 4.15 27.38
N SER A 513 -9.60 4.81 28.54
CA SER A 513 -10.71 5.54 29.15
C SER A 513 -10.90 6.97 28.62
N GLN A 514 -10.04 7.40 27.69
CA GLN A 514 -10.03 8.76 27.11
C GLN A 514 -9.95 9.88 28.16
N ASN A 515 -9.22 9.65 29.26
CA ASN A 515 -9.05 10.64 30.32
C ASN A 515 -8.47 11.95 29.76
N GLN A 516 -9.15 13.07 30.02
CA GLN A 516 -8.71 14.41 29.64
C GLN A 516 -8.01 15.16 30.79
N GLY A 517 -8.08 14.62 32.03
CA GLY A 517 -7.45 15.20 33.21
C GLY A 517 -6.03 14.67 33.46
N GLU A 518 -5.48 15.06 34.61
CA GLU A 518 -4.21 14.51 35.08
C GLU A 518 -4.33 13.01 35.36
N CYS A 519 -3.26 12.27 35.13
CA CYS A 519 -3.21 10.83 35.37
C CYS A 519 -2.91 10.57 36.86
N SER A 520 -3.77 9.83 37.54
CA SER A 520 -3.58 9.40 38.93
C SER A 520 -3.09 7.95 39.07
N HIS A 521 -2.82 7.24 37.97
CA HIS A 521 -2.37 5.86 38.01
C HIS A 521 -0.92 5.76 38.47
N GLU A 522 -0.71 5.11 39.61
CA GLU A 522 0.62 4.87 40.18
C GLU A 522 1.16 3.49 39.83
N ASP A 523 0.27 2.49 39.71
CA ASP A 523 0.62 1.12 39.37
C ASP A 523 1.22 1.04 37.95
N PRO A 524 2.45 0.50 37.80
CA PRO A 524 3.02 0.19 36.49
C PRO A 524 2.10 -0.63 35.57
N HIS A 525 1.29 -1.55 36.10
CA HIS A 525 0.39 -2.40 35.31
C HIS A 525 -0.76 -1.63 34.63
N ASP A 526 -1.22 -0.53 35.24
CA ASP A 526 -2.22 0.36 34.63
C ASP A 526 -1.60 1.21 33.50
N ARG A 527 -0.29 1.44 33.57
CA ARG A 527 0.40 2.37 32.68
C ARG A 527 1.11 1.70 31.52
N MET A 528 1.60 0.47 31.72
CA MET A 528 2.40 -0.25 30.73
C MET A 528 1.65 -0.42 29.40
N LEU A 529 2.39 -0.25 28.31
CA LEU A 529 1.92 -0.45 26.95
C LEU A 529 2.41 -1.81 26.46
N THR A 530 1.57 -2.53 25.73
CA THR A 530 1.97 -3.72 24.98
C THR A 530 1.72 -3.46 23.50
N GLY A 531 2.72 -3.67 22.66
CA GLY A 531 2.60 -3.40 21.23
C GLY A 531 3.83 -3.78 20.43
N SER A 532 3.69 -3.71 19.11
CA SER A 532 4.78 -3.91 18.16
C SER A 532 5.29 -2.56 17.68
N TRP A 533 6.60 -2.32 17.74
CA TRP A 533 7.23 -1.09 17.26
C TRP A 533 8.48 -1.37 16.44
N CYS A 534 8.86 -0.40 15.61
CA CYS A 534 10.19 -0.40 15.01
C CYS A 534 11.24 -0.21 16.12
N THR A 535 12.32 -0.97 16.05
CA THR A 535 13.37 -0.98 17.07
C THR A 535 14.03 0.38 17.27
N ILE A 536 14.12 1.21 16.23
CA ILE A 536 14.63 2.58 16.32
C ILE A 536 13.76 3.48 17.24
N GLU A 537 12.44 3.28 17.23
CA GLU A 537 11.52 4.00 18.12
C GLU A 537 11.67 3.52 19.56
N LEU A 538 11.88 2.21 19.76
CA LEU A 538 12.14 1.62 21.07
C LEU A 538 13.46 2.11 21.68
N GLN A 539 14.52 2.17 20.87
CA GLN A 539 15.80 2.73 21.30
C GLN A 539 15.66 4.20 21.73
N LEU A 540 14.92 5.01 20.97
CA LEU A 540 14.62 6.39 21.35
C LEU A 540 13.76 6.46 22.61
N ALA A 541 12.76 5.60 22.75
CA ALA A 541 11.90 5.54 23.93
C ALA A 541 12.70 5.23 25.19
N VAL A 542 13.59 4.23 25.15
CA VAL A 542 14.45 3.90 26.30
C VAL A 542 15.37 5.08 26.65
N LYS A 543 15.96 5.77 25.66
CA LYS A 543 16.72 7.02 25.89
C LYS A 543 15.89 8.14 26.50
N LYS A 544 14.56 8.13 26.31
CA LYS A 544 13.61 9.09 26.90
C LYS A 544 13.00 8.60 28.23
N GLY A 545 13.53 7.53 28.82
CA GLY A 545 13.16 7.05 30.15
C GLY A 545 12.05 6.00 30.18
N TYR A 546 11.69 5.40 29.03
CA TYR A 546 10.83 4.22 29.02
C TYR A 546 11.61 2.99 29.51
N LYS A 547 10.94 2.08 30.23
CA LYS A 547 11.54 0.84 30.74
C LYS A 547 10.91 -0.37 30.05
N ILE A 548 11.70 -1.17 29.34
CA ILE A 548 11.21 -2.45 28.79
C ILE A 548 10.99 -3.40 29.97
N LEU A 549 9.77 -3.90 30.11
CA LEU A 549 9.40 -4.87 31.13
C LEU A 549 9.57 -6.31 30.60
N LYS A 550 9.21 -6.52 29.33
CA LYS A 550 9.22 -7.85 28.69
C LYS A 550 9.38 -7.73 27.17
N VAL A 551 10.14 -8.64 26.58
CA VAL A 551 10.27 -8.78 25.12
C VAL A 551 9.63 -10.10 24.73
N TYR A 552 8.53 -10.06 23.98
CA TYR A 552 7.83 -11.27 23.51
C TYR A 552 8.46 -11.82 22.22
N GLU A 553 8.89 -10.91 21.34
CA GLU A 553 9.46 -11.24 20.04
C GLU A 553 10.34 -10.10 19.54
N LEU A 554 11.51 -10.44 19.01
CA LEU A 554 12.37 -9.53 18.26
C LEU A 554 12.67 -10.14 16.89
N LEU A 555 12.42 -9.37 15.83
CA LEU A 555 12.90 -9.66 14.48
C LEU A 555 14.18 -8.88 14.24
N GLN A 556 15.32 -9.56 14.35
CA GLN A 556 16.65 -8.98 14.13
C GLN A 556 17.14 -9.31 12.72
N TYR A 557 17.47 -8.31 11.93
CA TYR A 557 17.93 -8.50 10.55
C TYR A 557 19.45 -8.67 10.49
N PRO A 558 19.98 -9.42 9.49
CA PRO A 558 21.41 -9.67 9.35
C PRO A 558 22.21 -8.39 9.12
N GLY A 559 21.59 -7.34 8.59
CA GLY A 559 22.23 -6.06 8.42
C GLY A 559 21.29 -4.99 7.89
N THR A 560 21.80 -3.76 7.92
CA THR A 560 21.15 -2.59 7.36
C THR A 560 21.97 -1.99 6.23
N ARG A 561 21.32 -1.27 5.32
CA ARG A 561 21.96 -0.47 4.28
C ARG A 561 21.59 1.00 4.44
N VAL A 562 22.59 1.87 4.40
CA VAL A 562 22.45 3.32 4.45
C VAL A 562 23.41 3.93 3.43
N TYR A 563 23.04 5.08 2.88
CA TYR A 563 23.91 5.80 1.97
C TYR A 563 25.12 6.38 2.70
N ASP A 564 26.32 6.12 2.18
CA ASP A 564 27.56 6.71 2.67
C ASP A 564 27.98 7.89 1.77
N PRO A 565 27.99 9.13 2.27
CA PRO A 565 28.37 10.29 1.47
C PRO A 565 29.86 10.37 1.13
N VAL A 566 30.74 9.65 1.84
CA VAL A 566 32.19 9.65 1.61
C VAL A 566 32.54 8.63 0.54
N THR A 567 32.17 7.37 0.76
CA THR A 567 32.46 6.29 -0.20
C THR A 567 31.49 6.25 -1.37
N LYS A 568 30.37 6.98 -1.29
CA LYS A 568 29.25 6.97 -2.23
C LYS A 568 28.58 5.58 -2.35
N THR A 569 28.76 4.72 -1.34
CA THR A 569 28.10 3.41 -1.28
C THR A 569 26.59 3.57 -1.12
N GLU A 570 25.82 2.82 -1.92
CA GLU A 570 24.36 2.90 -1.94
C GLU A 570 23.70 2.34 -0.67
N GLY A 571 22.79 3.13 -0.08
CA GLY A 571 21.70 2.64 0.75
C GLY A 571 20.58 2.02 -0.10
N LEU A 572 19.63 1.35 0.55
CA LEU A 572 18.59 0.55 -0.13
C LEU A 572 17.81 1.34 -1.19
N PHE A 573 17.39 2.57 -0.90
CA PHE A 573 16.62 3.42 -1.82
C PHE A 573 17.41 4.61 -2.36
N SER A 574 18.69 4.74 -1.98
CA SER A 574 19.43 5.97 -2.20
C SER A 574 19.66 6.27 -3.68
N SER A 575 19.99 5.26 -4.50
CA SER A 575 20.14 5.41 -5.95
C SER A 575 18.86 5.93 -6.61
N TYR A 576 17.70 5.40 -6.21
CA TYR A 576 16.39 5.84 -6.71
C TYR A 576 16.13 7.30 -6.35
N VAL A 577 16.37 7.68 -5.09
CA VAL A 577 16.16 9.06 -4.65
C VAL A 577 17.11 10.01 -5.38
N ARG A 578 18.40 9.65 -5.54
CA ARG A 578 19.37 10.52 -6.21
C ARG A 578 19.06 10.76 -7.68
N GLU A 579 18.73 9.72 -8.45
CA GLU A 579 18.35 9.86 -9.86
C GLU A 579 17.13 10.77 -10.01
N ASN A 580 16.07 10.53 -9.24
CA ASN A 580 14.84 11.31 -9.36
C ASN A 580 14.95 12.72 -8.74
N MET A 581 15.85 12.93 -7.78
CA MET A 581 16.16 14.26 -7.25
C MET A 581 16.99 15.08 -8.25
N ALA A 582 17.94 14.45 -8.97
CA ALA A 582 18.65 15.10 -10.08
C ALA A 582 17.66 15.62 -11.13
N LEU A 583 16.73 14.78 -11.57
CA LEU A 583 15.67 15.18 -12.52
C LEU A 583 14.83 16.36 -12.00
N LYS A 584 14.52 16.36 -10.69
CA LYS A 584 13.79 17.45 -10.05
C LYS A 584 14.61 18.75 -10.03
N TYR A 585 15.92 18.69 -9.77
CA TYR A 585 16.81 19.85 -9.84
C TYR A 585 16.90 20.38 -11.27
N GLU A 586 17.18 19.51 -12.25
CA GLU A 586 17.26 19.83 -13.67
C GLU A 586 15.98 20.54 -14.15
N ALA A 587 14.80 20.00 -13.82
CA ALA A 587 13.52 20.58 -14.22
C ALA A 587 13.08 21.83 -13.42
N SER A 588 13.76 22.16 -12.32
CA SER A 588 13.40 23.31 -11.49
C SER A 588 13.94 24.63 -12.02
N GLY A 589 14.95 24.58 -12.89
CA GLY A 589 15.76 25.73 -13.24
C GLY A 589 16.68 26.16 -12.10
N TRP A 590 17.49 27.19 -12.37
CA TRP A 590 18.44 27.74 -11.39
C TRP A 590 17.73 28.49 -10.26
N PRO A 591 18.20 28.35 -9.00
CA PRO A 591 17.73 29.18 -7.89
C PRO A 591 17.93 30.67 -8.17
N SER A 592 17.10 31.53 -7.57
CA SER A 592 17.17 32.99 -7.80
C SER A 592 18.48 33.65 -7.35
N HIS A 593 19.26 33.00 -6.49
CA HIS A 593 20.56 33.46 -6.02
C HIS A 593 21.74 32.87 -6.81
N VAL A 594 21.47 32.05 -7.84
CA VAL A 594 22.48 31.44 -8.70
C VAL A 594 22.32 32.03 -10.10
N THR A 595 23.19 32.98 -10.43
CA THR A 595 23.09 33.81 -11.63
C THR A 595 24.32 33.67 -12.53
N THR A 596 25.53 33.59 -11.95
CA THR A 596 26.77 33.46 -12.71
C THR A 596 27.11 32.00 -13.03
N GLU A 597 28.00 31.78 -14.00
CA GLU A 597 28.46 30.42 -14.33
C GLU A 597 29.24 29.78 -13.16
N GLU A 598 30.02 30.56 -12.42
CA GLU A 598 30.75 30.10 -11.25
C GLU A 598 29.79 29.69 -10.12
N GLU A 599 28.71 30.44 -9.91
CA GLU A 599 27.67 30.09 -8.94
C GLU A 599 26.94 28.80 -9.33
N LYS A 600 26.70 28.57 -10.62
CA LYS A 600 26.10 27.33 -11.14
C LYS A 600 26.99 26.13 -10.88
N ASP A 601 28.29 26.24 -11.20
CA ASP A 601 29.25 25.17 -10.99
C ASP A 601 29.44 24.87 -9.50
N LYS A 602 29.53 25.92 -8.67
CA LYS A 602 29.57 25.79 -7.22
C LYS A 602 28.32 25.10 -6.67
N PHE A 603 27.13 25.47 -7.15
CA PHE A 603 25.87 24.84 -6.73
C PHE A 603 25.83 23.35 -7.06
N ILE A 604 26.26 22.95 -8.26
CA ILE A 604 26.34 21.54 -8.67
C ILE A 604 27.36 20.81 -7.78
N GLN A 605 28.54 21.39 -7.57
CA GLN A 605 29.59 20.79 -6.77
C GLN A 605 29.16 20.57 -5.32
N GLU A 606 28.53 21.57 -4.68
CA GLU A 606 28.03 21.45 -3.31
C GLU A 606 26.99 20.32 -3.17
N ILE A 607 26.10 20.17 -4.15
CA ILE A 607 25.11 19.09 -4.16
C ILE A 607 25.77 17.72 -4.37
N PHE A 608 26.76 17.62 -5.24
CA PHE A 608 27.49 16.39 -5.48
C PHE A 608 28.32 15.97 -4.25
N GLU A 609 29.01 16.91 -3.62
CA GLU A 609 29.78 16.64 -2.39
C GLU A 609 28.86 16.18 -1.26
N ARG A 610 27.78 16.93 -1.00
CA ARG A 610 26.85 16.66 0.10
C ARG A 610 26.02 15.38 -0.10
N ASP A 611 25.49 15.20 -1.30
CA ASP A 611 24.46 14.19 -1.58
C ASP A 611 24.84 13.21 -2.70
N GLY A 612 25.95 13.38 -3.41
CA GLY A 612 26.33 12.52 -4.53
C GLY A 612 25.33 12.53 -5.69
N ILE A 613 24.52 13.60 -5.77
CA ILE A 613 23.53 13.79 -6.83
C ILE A 613 24.27 14.45 -8.01
N VAL A 614 24.20 13.82 -9.17
CA VAL A 614 24.81 14.31 -10.40
C VAL A 614 23.76 15.11 -11.16
N ILE A 615 23.96 16.42 -11.28
CA ILE A 615 23.09 17.33 -12.03
C ILE A 615 23.78 17.63 -13.37
N ARG A 616 23.07 17.42 -14.49
CA ARG A 616 23.59 17.77 -15.82
C ARG A 616 23.30 19.23 -16.12
N LYS A 617 24.34 20.06 -16.11
CA LYS A 617 24.27 21.52 -16.28
C LYS A 617 23.52 21.92 -17.56
N ASP A 618 23.74 21.19 -18.66
CA ASP A 618 23.12 21.38 -19.98
C ASP A 618 21.60 21.10 -19.99
N LYS A 619 21.10 20.35 -19.01
CA LYS A 619 19.67 19.98 -18.91
C LYS A 619 18.91 20.80 -17.87
N VAL A 620 19.57 21.76 -17.21
CA VAL A 620 18.91 22.60 -16.21
C VAL A 620 18.06 23.64 -16.91
N GLU A 621 16.75 23.37 -16.96
CA GLU A 621 15.76 24.24 -17.56
C GLU A 621 14.47 24.19 -16.74
N LYS A 622 13.82 25.35 -16.59
CA LYS A 622 12.54 25.43 -15.89
C LYS A 622 11.45 24.73 -16.70
N ASN A 623 11.15 23.48 -16.35
CA ASN A 623 10.12 22.67 -16.98
C ASN A 623 9.09 22.19 -15.94
N PRO A 624 7.90 22.84 -15.87
CA PRO A 624 6.86 22.47 -14.91
C PRO A 624 6.41 21.00 -14.99
N GLY A 625 6.33 20.42 -16.20
CA GLY A 625 5.86 19.06 -16.43
C GLY A 625 6.84 18.00 -15.94
N LYS A 626 8.10 18.14 -16.34
CA LYS A 626 9.17 17.26 -15.86
C LYS A 626 9.34 17.38 -14.34
N ARG A 627 9.25 18.60 -13.78
CA ARG A 627 9.31 18.82 -12.34
C ARG A 627 8.14 18.17 -11.61
N PHE A 628 6.94 18.25 -12.16
CA PHE A 628 5.73 17.61 -11.62
C PHE A 628 5.91 16.10 -11.55
N ILE A 629 6.36 15.46 -12.64
CA ILE A 629 6.61 14.01 -12.69
C ILE A 629 7.73 13.62 -11.72
N ALA A 630 8.88 14.29 -11.74
CA ALA A 630 9.99 13.97 -10.84
C ALA A 630 9.55 14.04 -9.36
N LYS A 631 8.76 15.05 -9.00
CA LYS A 631 8.18 15.17 -7.64
C LYS A 631 7.19 14.04 -7.34
N LEU A 632 6.35 13.67 -8.31
CA LEU A 632 5.38 12.59 -8.18
C LEU A 632 6.07 11.25 -7.96
N VAL A 633 7.10 10.95 -8.74
CA VAL A 633 7.88 9.71 -8.69
C VAL A 633 8.59 9.58 -7.34
N LEU A 634 9.29 10.62 -6.89
CA LEU A 634 9.96 10.67 -5.58
C LEU A 634 8.99 10.38 -4.41
N ASN A 635 7.83 11.03 -4.39
CA ASN A 635 6.91 10.93 -3.25
C ASN A 635 6.04 9.67 -3.30
N SER A 636 5.67 9.19 -4.48
CA SER A 636 4.71 8.09 -4.64
C SER A 636 5.33 6.71 -4.42
N PHE A 637 6.67 6.62 -4.54
CA PHE A 637 7.42 5.45 -4.13
C PHE A 637 7.25 5.16 -2.63
N CYS A 638 7.34 6.21 -1.80
CA CYS A 638 7.28 6.12 -0.34
C CYS A 638 5.91 5.68 0.21
N LYS A 639 4.85 5.77 -0.62
CA LYS A 639 3.46 5.49 -0.23
C LYS A 639 3.04 4.04 -0.46
N TYR A 640 3.90 3.21 -1.05
CA TYR A 640 3.62 1.80 -1.23
C TYR A 640 4.18 1.04 -0.02
N PRO A 641 3.35 0.53 0.92
CA PRO A 641 3.75 -0.62 1.72
C PRO A 641 4.26 -1.68 0.76
N PHE A 642 5.42 -2.29 1.03
CA PHE A 642 6.01 -3.35 0.22
C PHE A 642 5.07 -4.56 0.13
N TYR A 643 4.01 -4.46 -0.66
CA TYR A 643 3.19 -5.56 -1.12
C TYR A 643 3.92 -6.18 -2.30
N LEU A 644 4.97 -6.92 -1.97
CA LEU A 644 5.43 -7.97 -2.86
C LEU A 644 4.56 -9.18 -2.54
N ASP A 645 3.36 -9.24 -3.12
CA ASP A 645 2.61 -10.49 -3.12
C ASP A 645 2.07 -10.81 -4.52
N LYS A 646 2.26 -12.08 -4.88
CA LYS A 646 1.72 -12.87 -5.99
C LYS A 646 2.19 -12.52 -7.42
N LYS A 647 3.29 -13.18 -7.82
CA LYS A 647 3.17 -14.22 -8.83
C LYS A 647 3.59 -15.54 -8.21
#